data_AF-A0AAY4DPM0-F1
#
_entry.id   AF-A0AAY4DPM0-F1
#
_cell.length_a   1.000
_cell.length_b   1.000
_cell.length_c   1.000
_cell.angle_alpha   90.00
_cell.angle_beta   90.00
_cell.angle_gamma   90.00
#
_symmetry.space_group_name_H-M   'P 1'
#
loop_
_entity.id
_entity.type
_entity.pdbx_description
1 polymer ?
#
loop_
_entity_poly.entity_id
_entity_poly.type
_entity_poly.pdbx_seq_one_letter_code
_entity_poly.pdbx_strand_id
1 'polypeptide(L)'
;MVDYHAANNLNQQYPSGGPPSYMEQENDWDRDLLLDPAWEKQQRKTFTAWCNSHLRKAGTQIDNIEEDFRDGLKLMLLLEVISGERLPKPERGKMRVHKINNVNKALDFIGNKGVKLVSIGAEETSAKEGLLLWCQRKTAPYKNVNVQNFHISWKDGLAFNALIHRHRPELIDYDKLRKDDPVTNLNNAFEVAEKYLDIPKMLDAEDIVGTLRPDEKAIMTYVSCFYHAFSGAQKAETAANRICKVLAVNQENEHLMEDYEKLASDLLEWIRRTIPWLENRAPEKTMAEMQQKLEDFRDYRRVHKPPKVQEKCQLEINFNTLQTKLRLSNRPAFMPSEGRMVSDINGAWHKLEGAEKGYEEWLLNEIRRLERLDHLAEKFRQKAAIHESWTDGKEAMLTQKDYETASLSEVKALLRKHEAFESDLAAHQDRVEQIAAIAQELNELDYYDSPSVNARCQKICDQWDILGSLTQSRRESLERTEKQLESIDELYLEFAKRAAPFNNWMEGAMEDLQDMFIVHNIEEIQGLITAHEQFKSTLPEANKEREAIQAIQAEVQKIAQYNGIKLAGNNPYTSITPQSIDSKWEKVQKLVPQRDQALQEELTRQQSNDHLRRQFANQANIIGPWIQNKMEEIGRISIEMNGTLEDQLTHLRQYEQSIIEYKPNIEKLEGDHQLIQEALIFDNKYTPYTMEHLRVGWEQLLTTIARTINEIENQILTRDAKGISQEQLHEYRTSFNHFDKKRTGMMDTDDFRALLISTGNSLGDAEFTRIMGIVDPNNSGAVTFQAFIDFMSRETTDTDTADQVIASFKILAGDKNYITAEELRRELPPDQAEYCIARMAPYAGPDAIPGALDYMSFSTALYGESDL
;
A
#
# COMPACT_ATOMS: atom_id res chain seq x y z
N MET A 1 -23.89 55.71 55.96
CA MET A 1 -22.75 55.53 56.88
C MET A 1 -21.53 56.05 56.16
N VAL A 2 -21.02 57.26 56.34
CA VAL A 2 -21.02 58.19 57.48
C VAL A 2 -21.65 59.52 57.06
N ASP A 3 -22.27 60.18 58.03
CA ASP A 3 -22.96 61.46 57.96
C ASP A 3 -22.05 62.69 57.75
N TYR A 4 -22.73 63.77 57.37
CA TYR A 4 -22.71 65.08 58.01
C TYR A 4 -22.19 66.33 57.25
N HIS A 5 -23.17 67.22 57.12
CA HIS A 5 -23.17 68.66 57.35
C HIS A 5 -22.89 69.68 56.23
N ALA A 6 -23.99 70.38 55.95
CA ALA A 6 -24.13 71.72 55.45
C ALA A 6 -23.32 72.78 56.21
N ALA A 7 -22.95 73.83 55.47
CA ALA A 7 -23.21 75.25 55.72
C ALA A 7 -22.00 76.07 55.28
N ASN A 8 -22.24 77.15 54.51
CA ASN A 8 -21.22 78.13 54.21
C ASN A 8 -21.84 79.52 54.35
N ASN A 9 -21.37 80.28 55.34
CA ASN A 9 -21.26 81.73 55.22
C ASN A 9 -20.27 82.30 56.26
N LEU A 10 -19.19 82.85 55.70
CA LEU A 10 -18.44 84.08 56.08
C LEU A 10 -17.70 84.14 57.43
N ASN A 11 -16.36 84.05 57.32
CA ASN A 11 -15.32 84.97 57.84
C ASN A 11 -15.83 86.15 58.71
N GLN A 12 -15.26 86.49 59.87
CA GLN A 12 -13.85 86.78 60.15
C GLN A 12 -13.56 86.93 61.68
N GLN A 13 -12.28 87.09 62.03
CA GLN A 13 -11.59 86.77 63.28
C GLN A 13 -11.68 87.75 64.49
N TYR A 14 -11.71 87.15 65.69
CA TYR A 14 -10.99 87.47 66.96
C TYR A 14 -11.35 88.72 67.83
N PRO A 15 -11.05 88.73 69.17
CA PRO A 15 -12.10 88.63 70.19
C PRO A 15 -12.10 89.72 71.32
N SER A 16 -13.06 89.53 72.24
CA SER A 16 -13.05 89.86 73.70
C SER A 16 -13.56 91.21 74.20
N GLY A 17 -14.55 91.15 75.11
CA GLY A 17 -14.81 92.12 76.19
C GLY A 17 -16.13 92.90 76.10
N GLY A 18 -17.15 92.54 76.92
CA GLY A 18 -18.32 93.41 77.23
C GLY A 18 -17.99 94.45 78.31
N PRO A 19 -18.95 95.09 79.02
CA PRO A 19 -20.42 95.17 78.91
C PRO A 19 -20.91 96.68 78.96
N PRO A 20 -22.01 97.12 79.62
CA PRO A 20 -23.39 97.16 79.10
C PRO A 20 -24.16 98.51 79.28
N SER A 21 -25.34 98.59 78.66
CA SER A 21 -26.62 99.14 79.21
C SER A 21 -26.86 100.66 79.42
N TYR A 22 -28.18 100.96 79.46
CA TYR A 22 -28.96 102.14 79.88
C TYR A 22 -29.39 103.08 78.74
N MET A 23 -30.63 103.01 78.21
CA MET A 23 -31.96 103.30 78.80
C MET A 23 -32.03 104.60 79.61
N GLU A 24 -32.88 105.53 79.17
CA GLU A 24 -33.89 106.32 79.91
C GLU A 24 -34.16 107.65 79.16
N GLN A 25 -35.41 107.93 78.76
CA GLN A 25 -36.44 108.68 79.51
C GLN A 25 -35.96 110.12 79.77
N GLU A 26 -36.71 111.20 79.54
CA GLU A 26 -38.14 111.44 79.72
C GLU A 26 -38.44 112.92 79.38
N ASN A 27 -39.74 113.24 79.27
CA ASN A 27 -40.42 114.50 79.58
C ASN A 27 -40.27 115.71 78.63
N ASP A 28 -41.30 116.10 77.89
CA ASP A 28 -42.60 116.66 78.35
C ASP A 28 -42.48 118.11 78.81
N TRP A 29 -42.58 119.06 77.87
CA TRP A 29 -42.88 120.49 78.12
C TRP A 29 -43.74 121.06 76.97
N ASP A 30 -44.98 121.37 77.33
CA ASP A 30 -45.80 122.52 76.91
C ASP A 30 -46.70 122.48 75.67
N ARG A 31 -47.99 122.37 76.03
CA ARG A 31 -49.18 122.88 75.33
C ARG A 31 -49.08 124.39 75.03
N ASP A 32 -49.91 124.77 74.05
CA ASP A 32 -50.46 126.11 73.79
C ASP A 32 -49.48 127.21 73.35
N LEU A 33 -49.42 127.44 72.02
CA LEU A 33 -49.06 128.75 71.48
C LEU A 33 -50.02 129.15 70.34
N LEU A 34 -50.87 130.12 70.66
CA LEU A 34 -51.26 131.19 69.73
C LEU A 34 -50.02 131.58 68.91
N LEU A 35 -50.11 131.57 67.58
CA LEU A 35 -48.99 131.92 66.70
C LEU A 35 -48.46 133.32 67.09
N ASP A 36 -47.14 133.43 67.30
CA ASP A 36 -46.47 134.72 67.46
C ASP A 36 -46.78 135.58 66.22
N PRO A 37 -47.35 136.80 66.36
CA PRO A 37 -47.63 137.68 65.22
C PRO A 37 -46.41 137.94 64.33
N ALA A 38 -45.19 137.85 64.88
CA ALA A 38 -43.96 137.95 64.10
C ALA A 38 -43.74 136.75 63.16
N TRP A 39 -44.09 135.53 63.59
CA TRP A 39 -43.98 134.32 62.76
C TRP A 39 -44.99 134.33 61.62
N GLU A 40 -46.21 134.80 61.87
CA GLU A 40 -47.23 134.90 60.83
C GLU A 40 -46.77 135.85 59.71
N LYS A 41 -46.17 137.00 60.07
CA LYS A 41 -45.60 137.95 59.11
C LYS A 41 -44.45 137.33 58.29
N GLN A 42 -43.58 136.55 58.92
CA GLN A 42 -42.46 135.88 58.26
C GLN A 42 -42.91 134.78 57.29
N GLN A 43 -43.88 133.96 57.69
CA GLN A 43 -44.46 132.92 56.84
C GLN A 43 -45.14 133.52 55.62
N ARG A 44 -45.88 134.62 55.79
CA ARG A 44 -46.52 135.35 54.68
C ARG A 44 -45.51 135.79 53.63
N LYS A 45 -44.38 136.40 54.03
CA LYS A 45 -43.30 136.78 53.09
C LYS A 45 -42.71 135.56 52.38
N THR A 46 -42.32 134.54 53.14
CA THR A 46 -41.61 133.36 52.62
C THR A 46 -42.46 132.54 51.66
N PHE A 47 -43.71 132.27 52.04
CA PHE A 47 -44.62 131.49 51.21
C PHE A 47 -45.07 132.27 49.97
N THR A 48 -45.22 133.60 50.07
CA THR A 48 -45.47 134.45 48.89
C THR A 48 -44.32 134.35 47.90
N ALA A 49 -43.07 134.48 48.37
CA ALA A 49 -41.88 134.35 47.53
C ALA A 49 -41.74 132.94 46.93
N TRP A 50 -42.01 131.89 47.70
CA TRP A 50 -42.01 130.50 47.22
C TRP A 50 -43.03 130.28 46.12
N CYS A 51 -44.28 130.71 46.33
CA CYS A 51 -45.32 130.63 45.31
C CYS A 51 -44.90 131.38 44.03
N ASN A 52 -44.35 132.59 44.17
CA ASN A 52 -43.90 133.40 43.04
C ASN A 52 -42.74 132.77 42.26
N SER A 53 -41.84 132.04 42.94
CA SER A 53 -40.74 131.33 42.25
C SER A 53 -41.20 130.26 41.28
N HIS A 54 -42.34 129.63 41.59
CA HIS A 54 -42.98 128.67 40.70
C HIS A 54 -43.88 129.39 39.69
N LEU A 55 -44.73 130.32 40.14
CA LEU A 55 -45.67 131.04 39.26
C LEU A 55 -44.98 131.90 38.19
N ARG A 56 -43.75 132.37 38.42
CA ARG A 56 -42.94 133.06 37.41
C ARG A 56 -42.74 132.20 36.16
N LYS A 57 -42.63 130.87 36.29
CA LYS A 57 -42.53 129.93 35.15
C LYS A 57 -43.80 129.90 34.30
N ALA A 58 -44.95 130.30 34.87
CA ALA A 58 -46.23 130.44 34.21
C ALA A 58 -46.60 131.90 33.89
N GLY A 59 -45.69 132.85 34.11
CA GLY A 59 -45.88 134.27 33.76
C GLY A 59 -46.84 135.05 34.67
N THR A 60 -47.03 134.65 35.93
CA THR A 60 -47.89 135.35 36.90
C THR A 60 -47.25 135.45 38.28
N GLN A 61 -47.83 136.26 39.18
CA GLN A 61 -47.37 136.44 40.56
C GLN A 61 -48.52 136.77 41.53
N ILE A 62 -48.27 136.61 42.83
CA ILE A 62 -49.12 137.02 43.95
C ILE A 62 -48.44 138.14 44.75
N ASP A 63 -49.22 139.13 45.16
CA ASP A 63 -48.80 140.27 45.97
C ASP A 63 -49.24 140.08 47.43
N ASN A 64 -50.46 139.57 47.64
CA ASN A 64 -50.99 139.27 48.97
C ASN A 64 -51.57 137.85 49.01
N ILE A 65 -50.86 136.93 49.66
CA ILE A 65 -51.23 135.51 49.78
C ILE A 65 -52.62 135.29 50.38
N GLU A 66 -53.12 136.19 51.23
CA GLU A 66 -54.45 136.06 51.82
C GLU A 66 -55.58 136.42 50.86
N GLU A 67 -55.33 137.25 49.86
CA GLU A 67 -56.33 137.77 48.94
C GLU A 67 -56.24 137.09 47.58
N ASP A 68 -55.03 136.92 47.07
CA ASP A 68 -54.75 136.44 45.72
C ASP A 68 -55.10 134.96 45.50
N PHE A 69 -55.13 134.16 46.56
CA PHE A 69 -55.56 132.76 46.47
C PHE A 69 -57.06 132.56 46.73
N ARG A 70 -57.80 133.61 47.13
CA ARG A 70 -59.23 133.48 47.51
C ARG A 70 -60.13 133.03 46.37
N ASP A 71 -59.74 133.26 45.12
CA ASP A 71 -60.53 132.84 43.95
C ASP A 71 -60.16 131.44 43.41
N GLY A 72 -59.12 130.82 43.99
CA GLY A 72 -58.61 129.50 43.62
C GLY A 72 -57.83 129.43 42.30
N LEU A 73 -57.83 130.47 41.46
CA LEU A 73 -57.24 130.41 40.12
C LEU A 73 -55.72 130.31 40.17
N LYS A 74 -55.08 131.21 40.93
CA LYS A 74 -53.62 131.22 41.09
C LYS A 74 -53.13 129.99 41.86
N LEU A 75 -53.94 129.43 42.76
CA LEU A 75 -53.65 128.20 43.48
C LEU A 75 -53.65 126.98 42.54
N MET A 76 -54.68 126.84 41.70
CA MET A 76 -54.74 125.77 40.70
C MET A 76 -53.55 125.83 39.75
N LEU A 77 -53.19 127.03 39.26
CA LEU A 77 -52.05 127.20 38.37
C LEU A 77 -50.72 126.85 39.05
N LEU A 78 -50.55 127.22 40.32
CA LEU A 78 -49.37 126.83 41.10
C LEU A 78 -49.25 125.30 41.17
N LEU A 79 -50.35 124.58 41.40
CA LEU A 79 -50.38 123.11 41.43
C LEU A 79 -50.02 122.48 40.09
N GLU A 80 -50.46 123.07 38.97
CA GLU A 80 -50.05 122.60 37.64
C GLU A 80 -48.54 122.72 37.45
N VAL A 81 -47.97 123.87 37.84
CA VAL A 81 -46.54 124.14 37.65
C VAL A 81 -45.66 123.22 38.49
N ILE A 82 -46.03 122.96 39.75
CA ILE A 82 -45.20 122.11 40.62
C ILE A 82 -45.32 120.62 40.28
N SER A 83 -46.47 120.17 39.76
CA SER A 83 -46.69 118.75 39.44
C SER A 83 -46.30 118.39 38.00
N GLY A 84 -46.29 119.37 37.10
CA GLY A 84 -46.18 119.13 35.65
C GLY A 84 -47.46 118.57 35.01
N GLU A 85 -48.55 118.45 35.78
CA GLU A 85 -49.83 117.91 35.33
C GLU A 85 -50.89 119.03 35.17
N ARG A 86 -51.81 118.86 34.22
CA ARG A 86 -52.91 119.82 34.02
C ARG A 86 -54.07 119.51 34.95
N LEU A 87 -54.56 120.53 35.65
CA LEU A 87 -55.75 120.46 36.49
C LEU A 87 -57.03 120.67 35.63
N PRO A 88 -58.22 120.27 36.13
CA PRO A 88 -59.48 120.56 35.46
C PRO A 88 -59.68 122.06 35.20
N LYS A 89 -60.36 122.42 34.10
CA LYS A 89 -60.53 123.83 33.70
C LYS A 89 -61.14 124.68 34.84
N PRO A 90 -60.53 125.83 35.18
CA PRO A 90 -61.04 126.71 36.22
C PRO A 90 -62.30 127.48 35.79
N GLU A 91 -63.18 127.76 36.76
CA GLU A 91 -64.39 128.57 36.57
C GLU A 91 -64.07 130.06 36.74
N ARG A 92 -64.36 130.89 35.73
CA ARG A 92 -63.96 132.32 35.67
C ARG A 92 -64.99 133.32 36.21
N GLY A 93 -66.11 132.87 36.80
CA GLY A 93 -67.19 133.76 37.21
C GLY A 93 -66.96 134.45 38.56
N LYS A 94 -67.53 135.65 38.76
CA LYS A 94 -67.30 136.47 39.98
C LYS A 94 -68.03 135.99 41.25
N MET A 95 -69.00 135.09 41.13
CA MET A 95 -69.77 134.58 42.28
C MET A 95 -68.92 133.74 43.23
N ARG A 96 -69.24 133.82 44.54
CA ARG A 96 -68.56 133.05 45.60
C ARG A 96 -68.51 131.55 45.32
N VAL A 97 -69.55 130.98 44.70
CA VAL A 97 -69.61 129.55 44.37
C VAL A 97 -68.49 129.12 43.40
N HIS A 98 -68.18 129.92 42.38
CA HIS A 98 -67.12 129.59 41.42
C HIS A 98 -65.73 129.61 42.08
N LYS A 99 -65.49 130.58 42.98
CA LYS A 99 -64.26 130.68 43.76
C LYS A 99 -64.05 129.44 44.63
N ILE A 100 -65.11 129.03 45.34
CA ILE A 100 -65.09 127.81 46.18
C ILE A 100 -64.83 126.57 45.32
N ASN A 101 -65.48 126.43 44.16
CA ASN A 101 -65.27 125.29 43.26
C ASN A 101 -63.81 125.19 42.79
N ASN A 102 -63.17 126.31 42.45
CA ASN A 102 -61.75 126.31 42.05
C ASN A 102 -60.83 125.90 43.20
N VAL A 103 -61.08 126.41 44.42
CA VAL A 103 -60.32 126.00 45.61
C VAL A 103 -60.54 124.53 45.92
N ASN A 104 -61.77 124.01 45.82
CA ASN A 104 -62.05 122.58 46.01
C ASN A 104 -61.32 121.71 44.99
N LYS A 105 -61.31 122.07 43.69
CA LYS A 105 -60.53 121.36 42.66
C LYS A 105 -59.04 121.33 43.00
N ALA A 106 -58.50 122.43 43.53
CA ALA A 106 -57.12 122.49 43.97
C ALA A 106 -56.87 121.59 45.19
N LEU A 107 -57.74 121.62 46.20
CA LEU A 107 -57.66 120.79 47.40
C LEU A 107 -57.79 119.29 47.07
N ASP A 108 -58.72 118.91 46.20
CA ASP A 108 -58.90 117.53 45.75
C ASP A 108 -57.64 117.01 45.04
N PHE A 109 -57.02 117.85 44.20
CA PHE A 109 -55.76 117.51 43.55
C PHE A 109 -54.63 117.31 44.57
N ILE A 110 -54.53 118.17 45.58
CA ILE A 110 -53.55 118.05 46.67
C ILE A 110 -53.77 116.74 47.46
N GLY A 111 -55.03 116.44 47.81
CA GLY A 111 -55.40 115.19 48.51
C GLY A 111 -55.04 113.94 47.70
N ASN A 112 -55.29 113.94 46.39
CA ASN A 112 -54.95 112.83 45.50
C ASN A 112 -53.43 112.61 45.34
N LYS A 113 -52.63 113.65 45.53
CA LYS A 113 -51.16 113.55 45.52
C LYS A 113 -50.58 113.08 46.86
N GLY A 114 -51.42 112.66 47.79
CA GLY A 114 -51.01 112.06 49.07
C GLY A 114 -50.67 113.08 50.15
N VAL A 115 -51.10 114.35 50.01
CA VAL A 115 -50.91 115.39 51.03
C VAL A 115 -52.13 115.42 51.96
N LYS A 116 -51.90 115.28 53.27
CA LYS A 116 -52.96 115.23 54.29
C LYS A 116 -53.48 116.65 54.61
N LEU A 117 -54.79 116.89 54.45
CA LEU A 117 -55.42 118.23 54.55
C LEU A 117 -56.13 118.52 55.91
N VAL A 118 -55.90 117.72 56.96
CA VAL A 118 -56.57 117.84 58.28
C VAL A 118 -55.55 117.76 59.42
N SER A 119 -55.82 118.52 60.50
CA SER A 119 -55.15 118.64 61.80
C SER A 119 -54.16 117.52 62.19
N ILE A 120 -52.99 117.99 62.65
CA ILE A 120 -51.67 117.34 62.77
C ILE A 120 -51.60 116.11 63.70
N GLY A 121 -50.80 115.11 63.28
CA GLY A 121 -50.23 113.97 64.06
C GLY A 121 -50.38 112.61 63.34
N ALA A 122 -49.39 111.74 63.07
CA ALA A 122 -47.98 111.62 63.49
C ALA A 122 -47.01 111.29 62.32
N GLU A 123 -47.41 111.45 61.05
CA GLU A 123 -46.56 111.15 59.87
C GLU A 123 -45.75 112.37 59.34
N GLU A 124 -45.99 113.58 59.85
CA GLU A 124 -45.29 114.81 59.41
C GLU A 124 -43.80 114.88 59.82
N THR A 125 -43.31 113.94 60.63
CA THR A 125 -41.92 113.92 61.13
C THR A 125 -40.90 113.37 60.13
N SER A 126 -41.26 112.41 59.26
CA SER A 126 -40.30 111.65 58.43
C SER A 126 -39.57 112.48 57.36
N ALA A 127 -40.27 113.31 56.59
CA ALA A 127 -39.65 114.13 55.54
C ALA A 127 -38.79 115.27 56.13
N LYS A 128 -39.26 115.84 57.25
CA LYS A 128 -38.52 116.84 58.04
C LYS A 128 -37.24 116.24 58.61
N GLU A 129 -37.30 115.07 59.23
CA GLU A 129 -36.14 114.34 59.74
C GLU A 129 -35.16 113.97 58.63
N GLY A 130 -35.65 113.53 57.47
CA GLY A 130 -34.82 113.23 56.30
C GLY A 130 -34.07 114.45 55.76
N LEU A 131 -34.75 115.61 55.67
CA LEU A 131 -34.13 116.86 55.27
C LEU A 131 -33.13 117.35 56.33
N LEU A 132 -33.45 117.21 57.61
CA LEU A 132 -32.56 117.59 58.71
C LEU A 132 -31.29 116.74 58.71
N LEU A 133 -31.42 115.42 58.54
CA LEU A 133 -30.30 114.49 58.43
C LEU A 133 -29.44 114.78 57.20
N TRP A 134 -30.05 115.14 56.08
CA TRP A 134 -29.30 115.59 54.89
C TRP A 134 -28.49 116.84 55.20
N CYS A 135 -29.09 117.84 55.84
CA CYS A 135 -28.38 119.06 56.24
C CYS A 135 -27.21 118.73 57.14
N GLN A 136 -27.45 117.98 58.21
CA GLN A 136 -26.43 117.53 59.18
C GLN A 136 -25.28 116.80 58.49
N ARG A 137 -25.55 115.83 57.61
CA ARG A 137 -24.50 115.08 56.91
C ARG A 137 -23.67 115.96 55.98
N LYS A 138 -24.28 116.96 55.35
CA LYS A 138 -23.59 117.86 54.43
C LYS A 138 -22.80 118.93 55.16
N THR A 139 -23.30 119.42 56.29
CA THR A 139 -22.62 120.44 57.10
C THR A 139 -21.70 119.86 58.19
N ALA A 140 -21.72 118.55 58.46
CA ALA A 140 -20.87 117.90 59.47
C ALA A 140 -19.36 118.26 59.42
N PRO A 141 -18.74 118.50 58.25
CA PRO A 141 -17.34 118.92 58.20
C PRO A 141 -17.06 120.34 58.74
N TYR A 142 -18.08 121.19 58.87
CA TYR A 142 -17.94 122.60 59.24
C TYR A 142 -18.07 122.78 60.75
N LYS A 143 -16.93 122.94 61.44
CA LYS A 143 -16.85 122.96 62.91
C LYS A 143 -17.69 124.05 63.59
N ASN A 144 -17.92 125.17 62.91
CA ASN A 144 -18.70 126.30 63.40
C ASN A 144 -20.20 126.19 63.12
N VAL A 145 -20.66 125.09 62.49
CA VAL A 145 -22.08 124.86 62.15
C VAL A 145 -22.58 123.60 62.84
N ASN A 146 -23.64 123.74 63.61
CA ASN A 146 -24.33 122.63 64.24
C ASN A 146 -25.85 122.73 63.97
N VAL A 147 -26.32 121.95 62.98
CA VAL A 147 -27.72 121.95 62.57
C VAL A 147 -28.50 120.92 63.38
N GLN A 148 -29.29 121.39 64.35
CA GLN A 148 -30.13 120.56 65.22
C GLN A 148 -31.63 120.77 64.99
N ASN A 149 -32.01 121.91 64.43
CA ASN A 149 -33.40 122.27 64.17
C ASN A 149 -33.49 123.19 62.95
N PHE A 150 -34.70 123.43 62.44
CA PHE A 150 -34.93 124.38 61.35
C PHE A 150 -35.26 125.80 61.85
N HIS A 151 -34.81 126.19 63.05
CA HIS A 151 -35.02 127.56 63.57
C HIS A 151 -33.71 128.22 64.04
N ILE A 152 -33.25 127.89 65.23
CA ILE A 152 -32.13 128.56 65.91
C ILE A 152 -30.79 128.20 65.25
N SER A 153 -30.64 126.96 64.76
CA SER A 153 -29.41 126.50 64.10
C SER A 153 -29.05 127.24 62.80
N TRP A 154 -30.00 127.99 62.24
CA TRP A 154 -29.82 128.72 60.98
C TRP A 154 -29.71 130.23 61.20
N LYS A 155 -29.89 130.71 62.44
CA LYS A 155 -29.99 132.13 62.78
C LYS A 155 -28.71 132.91 62.53
N ASP A 156 -27.54 132.26 62.64
CA ASP A 156 -26.24 132.89 62.39
C ASP A 156 -25.83 132.94 60.91
N GLY A 157 -26.64 132.34 60.02
CA GLY A 157 -26.40 132.28 58.58
C GLY A 157 -25.29 131.32 58.12
N LEU A 158 -24.49 130.77 59.03
CA LEU A 158 -23.35 129.92 58.67
C LEU A 158 -23.81 128.59 58.04
N ALA A 159 -24.91 128.02 58.53
CA ALA A 159 -25.47 126.77 58.00
C ALA A 159 -25.88 126.86 56.52
N PHE A 160 -26.46 127.98 56.09
CA PHE A 160 -26.82 128.19 54.67
C PHE A 160 -25.58 128.25 53.78
N ASN A 161 -24.57 129.02 54.19
CA ASN A 161 -23.31 129.14 53.46
C ASN A 161 -22.56 127.80 53.39
N ALA A 162 -22.60 127.00 54.46
CA ALA A 162 -21.94 125.69 54.50
C ALA A 162 -22.58 124.70 53.53
N LEU A 163 -23.91 124.69 53.41
CA LEU A 163 -24.61 123.83 52.46
C LEU A 163 -24.25 124.14 51.01
N ILE A 164 -24.16 125.43 50.67
CA ILE A 164 -23.75 125.89 49.34
C ILE A 164 -22.30 125.49 49.10
N HIS A 165 -21.39 125.86 50.01
CA HIS A 165 -19.96 125.56 49.89
C HIS A 165 -19.69 124.04 49.77
N ARG A 166 -20.49 123.17 50.39
CA ARG A 166 -20.31 121.72 50.31
C ARG A 166 -20.57 121.14 48.92
N HIS A 167 -21.53 121.69 48.19
CA HIS A 167 -21.91 121.20 46.85
C HIS A 167 -21.25 122.01 45.73
N ARG A 168 -20.97 123.29 46.01
CA ARG A 168 -20.40 124.27 45.10
C ARG A 168 -19.38 125.13 45.85
N PRO A 169 -18.18 124.58 46.15
CA PRO A 169 -17.15 125.29 46.91
C PRO A 169 -16.72 126.62 46.28
N GLU A 170 -16.82 126.72 44.96
CA GLU A 170 -16.43 127.89 44.18
C GLU A 170 -17.29 129.14 44.44
N LEU A 171 -18.49 128.98 45.02
CA LEU A 171 -19.47 130.06 45.15
C LEU A 171 -19.41 130.83 46.47
N ILE A 172 -18.75 130.28 47.50
CA ILE A 172 -18.73 130.84 48.86
C ILE A 172 -17.31 130.80 49.42
N ASP A 173 -16.78 131.96 49.79
CA ASP A 173 -15.54 132.05 50.58
C ASP A 173 -15.87 131.92 52.07
N TYR A 174 -15.90 130.67 52.52
CA TYR A 174 -16.43 130.32 53.84
C TYR A 174 -15.55 130.84 55.01
N ASP A 175 -14.25 131.03 54.78
CA ASP A 175 -13.29 131.45 55.83
C ASP A 175 -13.47 132.91 56.26
N LYS A 176 -14.11 133.74 55.43
CA LYS A 176 -14.41 135.15 55.75
C LYS A 176 -15.64 135.35 56.63
N LEU A 177 -16.48 134.32 56.78
CA LEU A 177 -17.75 134.41 57.49
C LEU A 177 -17.53 134.31 59.01
N ARG A 178 -18.15 135.21 59.78
CA ARG A 178 -18.03 135.23 61.24
C ARG A 178 -19.38 135.14 61.92
N LYS A 179 -19.45 134.46 63.06
CA LYS A 179 -20.69 134.17 63.78
C LYS A 179 -21.37 135.42 64.37
N ASP A 180 -20.58 136.46 64.65
CA ASP A 180 -21.02 137.74 65.22
C ASP A 180 -21.69 138.67 64.20
N ASP A 181 -21.64 138.35 62.90
CA ASP A 181 -22.30 139.11 61.83
C ASP A 181 -23.36 138.27 61.07
N PRO A 182 -24.48 137.94 61.73
CA PRO A 182 -25.48 137.04 61.16
C PRO A 182 -26.21 137.63 59.94
N VAL A 183 -26.40 138.96 59.88
CA VAL A 183 -27.13 139.62 58.79
C VAL A 183 -26.34 139.52 57.48
N THR A 184 -25.03 139.78 57.51
CA THR A 184 -24.18 139.65 56.32
C THR A 184 -24.08 138.19 55.86
N ASN A 185 -23.94 137.23 56.79
CA ASN A 185 -23.88 135.80 56.45
C ASN A 185 -25.16 135.34 55.73
N LEU A 186 -26.33 135.68 56.29
CA LEU A 186 -27.62 135.32 55.72
C LEU A 186 -27.80 135.93 54.33
N ASN A 187 -27.56 137.24 54.19
CA ASN A 187 -27.65 137.91 52.90
C ASN A 187 -26.71 137.28 51.87
N ASN A 188 -25.44 137.01 52.21
CA ASN A 188 -24.48 136.38 51.30
C ASN A 188 -25.00 135.03 50.76
N ALA A 189 -25.50 134.16 51.63
CA ALA A 189 -26.07 132.88 51.20
C ALA A 189 -27.28 133.08 50.28
N PHE A 190 -28.16 134.03 50.60
CA PHE A 190 -29.37 134.29 49.84
C PHE A 190 -29.06 134.91 48.47
N GLU A 191 -28.06 135.80 48.36
CA GLU A 191 -27.62 136.36 47.08
C GLU A 191 -26.97 135.32 46.18
N VAL A 192 -26.10 134.47 46.74
CA VAL A 192 -25.41 133.43 45.99
C VAL A 192 -26.41 132.38 45.50
N ALA A 193 -27.38 132.02 46.34
CA ALA A 193 -28.44 131.10 45.97
C ALA A 193 -29.29 131.62 44.80
N GLU A 194 -29.66 132.90 44.82
CA GLU A 194 -30.45 133.52 43.76
C GLU A 194 -29.68 133.65 42.45
N LYS A 195 -28.43 134.12 42.53
CA LYS A 195 -27.64 134.43 41.33
C LYS A 195 -27.11 133.18 40.62
N TYR A 196 -26.72 132.14 41.36
CA TYR A 196 -25.98 131.00 40.81
C TYR A 196 -26.70 129.66 40.91
N LEU A 197 -27.68 129.52 41.81
CA LEU A 197 -28.41 128.26 42.00
C LEU A 197 -29.86 128.35 41.52
N ASP A 198 -30.30 129.52 41.02
CA ASP A 198 -31.68 129.81 40.63
C ASP A 198 -32.67 129.56 41.79
N ILE A 199 -32.22 129.78 43.03
CA ILE A 199 -33.03 129.66 44.24
C ILE A 199 -33.42 131.08 44.70
N PRO A 200 -34.71 131.47 44.62
CA PRO A 200 -35.18 132.83 44.89
C PRO A 200 -34.87 133.29 46.33
N LYS A 201 -34.65 134.58 46.58
CA LYS A 201 -34.57 135.10 47.97
C LYS A 201 -35.95 135.05 48.65
N MET A 202 -36.19 134.03 49.48
CA MET A 202 -37.47 133.85 50.17
C MET A 202 -37.46 134.31 51.63
N LEU A 203 -36.26 134.48 52.20
CA LEU A 203 -36.07 134.86 53.59
C LEU A 203 -35.40 136.23 53.67
N ASP A 204 -35.85 137.04 54.61
CA ASP A 204 -35.26 138.34 54.96
C ASP A 204 -34.29 138.16 56.14
N ALA A 205 -33.06 138.63 55.99
CA ALA A 205 -32.03 138.48 57.00
C ALA A 205 -32.37 139.25 58.28
N GLU A 206 -33.01 140.43 58.17
CA GLU A 206 -33.37 141.25 59.33
C GLU A 206 -34.47 140.57 60.17
N ASP A 207 -35.44 139.94 59.51
CA ASP A 207 -36.53 139.24 60.19
C ASP A 207 -36.04 137.99 60.95
N ILE A 208 -35.06 137.27 60.40
CA ILE A 208 -34.45 136.10 61.06
C ILE A 208 -33.67 136.52 62.30
N VAL A 209 -32.88 137.59 62.22
CA VAL A 209 -32.02 138.04 63.32
C VAL A 209 -32.84 138.74 64.41
N GLY A 210 -33.80 139.58 64.02
CA GLY A 210 -34.66 140.36 64.92
C GLY A 210 -35.63 139.52 65.76
N THR A 211 -35.93 138.28 65.34
CA THR A 211 -36.82 137.38 66.09
C THR A 211 -36.02 136.48 67.04
N LEU A 212 -36.46 136.32 68.30
CA LEU A 212 -35.81 135.44 69.28
C LEU A 212 -35.64 134.01 68.74
N ARG A 213 -36.69 133.48 68.11
CA ARG A 213 -36.71 132.18 67.44
C ARG A 213 -37.23 132.35 66.01
N PRO A 214 -36.41 132.12 64.96
CA PRO A 214 -36.86 132.15 63.58
C PRO A 214 -37.96 131.11 63.31
N ASP A 215 -38.84 131.40 62.34
CA ASP A 215 -39.93 130.48 61.98
C ASP A 215 -39.40 129.20 61.31
N GLU A 216 -39.81 128.06 61.85
CA GLU A 216 -39.31 126.75 61.42
C GLU A 216 -39.75 126.38 60.00
N LYS A 217 -41.00 126.71 59.64
CA LYS A 217 -41.56 126.35 58.34
C LYS A 217 -40.91 127.17 57.23
N ALA A 218 -40.69 128.47 57.47
CA ALA A 218 -40.02 129.36 56.53
C ALA A 218 -38.60 128.89 56.18
N ILE A 219 -37.80 128.54 57.19
CA ILE A 219 -36.45 128.00 56.98
C ILE A 219 -36.49 126.65 56.27
N MET A 220 -37.37 125.73 56.67
CA MET A 220 -37.48 124.41 56.06
C MET A 220 -37.85 124.50 54.56
N THR A 221 -38.78 125.38 54.20
CA THR A 221 -39.14 125.66 52.79
C THR A 221 -37.96 126.19 51.99
N TYR A 222 -37.13 127.05 52.58
CA TYR A 222 -35.95 127.56 51.90
C TYR A 222 -34.87 126.48 51.73
N VAL A 223 -34.60 125.71 52.78
CA VAL A 223 -33.62 124.62 52.76
C VAL A 223 -34.01 123.49 51.80
N SER A 224 -35.31 123.19 51.66
CA SER A 224 -35.77 122.17 50.70
C SER A 224 -35.50 122.56 49.24
N CYS A 225 -35.52 123.85 48.90
CA CYS A 225 -35.09 124.32 47.58
C CYS A 225 -33.63 123.97 47.28
N PHE A 226 -32.73 124.10 48.26
CA PHE A 226 -31.33 123.66 48.10
C PHE A 226 -31.23 122.15 47.89
N TYR A 227 -32.02 121.34 48.59
CA TYR A 227 -32.03 119.89 48.42
C TYR A 227 -32.42 119.46 46.99
N HIS A 228 -33.44 120.09 46.41
CA HIS A 228 -33.89 119.78 45.05
C HIS A 228 -32.87 120.21 43.99
N ALA A 229 -32.27 121.40 44.13
CA ALA A 229 -31.25 121.88 43.20
C ALA A 229 -30.04 120.92 43.10
N PHE A 230 -29.67 120.26 44.20
CA PHE A 230 -28.51 119.37 44.23
C PHE A 230 -28.78 117.88 43.95
N SER A 231 -30.04 117.42 43.87
CA SER A 231 -30.38 115.99 43.69
C SER A 231 -30.59 115.51 42.24
N GLY A 232 -30.65 116.42 41.25
CA GLY A 232 -30.94 116.09 39.85
C GLY A 232 -29.83 115.33 39.08
N ALA A 233 -28.56 115.50 39.45
CA ALA A 233 -27.42 114.99 38.65
C ALA A 233 -27.17 113.47 38.78
N GLN A 234 -27.61 112.83 39.87
CA GLN A 234 -27.27 111.43 40.18
C GLN A 234 -28.15 110.40 39.43
N LYS A 235 -29.26 110.81 38.79
CA LYS A 235 -30.21 109.90 38.14
C LYS A 235 -29.80 109.48 36.72
N ALA A 236 -28.97 110.26 36.02
CA ALA A 236 -28.59 110.01 34.63
C ALA A 236 -27.54 108.89 34.49
N GLU A 237 -26.57 108.81 35.39
CA GLU A 237 -25.48 107.83 35.37
C GLU A 237 -25.97 106.38 35.55
N THR A 238 -26.98 106.19 36.40
CA THR A 238 -27.55 104.87 36.71
C THR A 238 -28.30 104.25 35.53
N ALA A 239 -28.80 105.07 34.59
CA ALA A 239 -29.50 104.58 33.40
C ALA A 239 -28.54 104.02 32.35
N ALA A 240 -27.40 104.68 32.10
CA ALA A 240 -26.39 104.23 31.14
C ALA A 240 -25.80 102.86 31.51
N ASN A 241 -25.47 102.66 32.79
CA ASN A 241 -24.93 101.39 33.30
C ASN A 241 -25.89 100.19 33.14
N ARG A 242 -27.20 100.44 33.09
CA ARG A 242 -28.20 99.38 32.86
C ARG A 242 -28.21 98.92 31.40
N ILE A 243 -28.05 99.83 30.44
CA ILE A 243 -28.06 99.53 29.00
C ILE A 243 -26.83 98.68 28.61
N CYS A 244 -25.63 99.07 29.06
CA CYS A 244 -24.40 98.35 28.75
C CYS A 244 -24.44 96.88 29.23
N LYS A 245 -25.01 96.62 30.41
CA LYS A 245 -25.16 95.25 30.94
C LYS A 245 -26.09 94.39 30.08
N VAL A 246 -27.18 94.96 29.57
CA VAL A 246 -28.13 94.24 28.70
C VAL A 246 -27.54 93.93 27.33
N LEU A 247 -26.74 94.84 26.77
CA LEU A 247 -26.05 94.65 25.50
C LEU A 247 -24.96 93.58 25.58
N ALA A 248 -24.16 93.56 26.65
CA ALA A 248 -23.13 92.54 26.85
C ALA A 248 -23.71 91.11 26.87
N VAL A 249 -24.82 90.91 27.61
CA VAL A 249 -25.52 89.62 27.65
C VAL A 249 -26.10 89.24 26.27
N ASN A 250 -26.53 90.22 25.45
CA ASN A 250 -27.02 89.93 24.11
C ASN A 250 -25.91 89.47 23.16
N GLN A 251 -24.76 90.15 23.18
CA GLN A 251 -23.60 89.79 22.34
C GLN A 251 -23.08 88.39 22.66
N GLU A 252 -23.02 88.02 23.95
CA GLU A 252 -22.64 86.65 24.34
C GLU A 252 -23.64 85.60 23.84
N ASN A 253 -24.94 85.90 23.85
CA ASN A 253 -25.96 84.97 23.35
C ASN A 253 -25.88 84.82 21.83
N GLU A 254 -25.64 85.91 21.09
CA GLU A 254 -25.42 85.88 19.64
C GLU A 254 -24.20 85.04 19.27
N HIS A 255 -23.10 85.21 20.00
CA HIS A 255 -21.91 84.39 19.79
C HIS A 255 -22.18 82.89 20.02
N LEU A 256 -22.88 82.54 21.11
CA LEU A 256 -23.27 81.14 21.38
C LEU A 256 -24.23 80.56 20.32
N MET A 257 -25.08 81.39 19.71
CA MET A 257 -25.96 81.00 18.60
C MET A 257 -25.14 80.68 17.33
N GLU A 258 -24.18 81.54 16.99
CA GLU A 258 -23.29 81.35 15.84
C GLU A 258 -22.40 80.10 16.01
N ASP A 259 -21.85 79.90 17.21
CA ASP A 259 -21.03 78.73 17.53
C ASP A 259 -21.83 77.43 17.39
N TYR A 260 -23.08 77.41 17.84
CA TYR A 260 -23.97 76.27 17.63
C TYR A 260 -24.19 75.99 16.15
N GLU A 261 -24.57 77.01 15.37
CA GLU A 261 -24.88 76.87 13.94
C GLU A 261 -23.67 76.41 13.11
N LYS A 262 -22.48 76.92 13.45
CA LYS A 262 -21.23 76.52 12.81
C LYS A 262 -20.89 75.06 13.13
N LEU A 263 -20.88 74.68 14.41
CA LEU A 263 -20.60 73.31 14.82
C LEU A 263 -21.61 72.30 14.24
N ALA A 264 -22.90 72.68 14.19
CA ALA A 264 -23.95 71.86 13.58
C ALA A 264 -23.69 71.61 12.10
N SER A 265 -23.30 72.66 11.37
CA SER A 265 -23.02 72.59 9.93
C SER A 265 -21.83 71.67 9.63
N ASP A 266 -20.71 71.90 10.33
CA ASP A 266 -19.47 71.15 10.14
C ASP A 266 -19.67 69.66 10.47
N LEU A 267 -20.39 69.37 11.56
CA LEU A 267 -20.69 67.99 11.97
C LEU A 267 -21.63 67.29 10.98
N LEU A 268 -22.70 67.94 10.54
CA LEU A 268 -23.64 67.35 9.57
C LEU A 268 -23.01 67.15 8.18
N GLU A 269 -22.12 68.04 7.75
CA GLU A 269 -21.36 67.84 6.52
C GLU A 269 -20.40 66.65 6.63
N TRP A 270 -19.67 66.55 7.76
CA TRP A 270 -18.78 65.42 8.01
C TRP A 270 -19.55 64.08 8.00
N ILE A 271 -20.70 64.00 8.68
CA ILE A 271 -21.55 62.80 8.67
C ILE A 271 -21.98 62.45 7.24
N ARG A 272 -22.48 63.42 6.47
CA ARG A 272 -22.92 63.21 5.08
C ARG A 272 -21.82 62.71 4.16
N ARG A 273 -20.57 63.15 4.35
CA ARG A 273 -19.42 62.71 3.57
C ARG A 273 -18.89 61.34 4.00
N THR A 274 -19.05 60.99 5.27
CA THR A 274 -18.50 59.76 5.85
C THR A 274 -19.39 58.54 5.58
N ILE A 275 -20.72 58.71 5.58
CA ILE A 275 -21.66 57.60 5.35
C ILE A 275 -21.39 56.85 4.04
N PRO A 276 -21.23 57.50 2.86
CA PRO A 276 -20.96 56.78 1.61
C PRO A 276 -19.66 55.96 1.63
N TRP A 277 -18.61 56.44 2.33
CA TRP A 277 -17.37 55.67 2.51
C TRP A 277 -17.62 54.43 3.37
N LEU A 278 -18.40 54.57 4.45
CA LEU A 278 -18.84 53.45 5.29
C LEU A 278 -19.90 52.56 4.66
N GLU A 279 -20.54 52.94 3.56
CA GLU A 279 -21.51 52.12 2.81
C GLU A 279 -20.88 51.43 1.60
N ASN A 280 -19.66 51.82 1.22
CA ASN A 280 -18.92 51.14 0.16
C ASN A 280 -18.53 49.72 0.61
N ARG A 281 -19.12 48.70 -0.03
CA ARG A 281 -18.91 47.27 0.25
C ARG A 281 -18.13 46.58 -0.87
N ALA A 282 -17.28 47.30 -1.59
CA ALA A 282 -16.48 46.73 -2.67
C ALA A 282 -15.43 45.74 -2.13
N PRO A 283 -15.50 44.43 -2.48
CA PRO A 283 -14.51 43.46 -2.07
C PRO A 283 -13.18 43.72 -2.77
N GLU A 284 -12.07 43.52 -2.07
CA GLU A 284 -10.73 43.54 -2.67
C GLU A 284 -10.26 42.12 -3.00
N LYS A 285 -9.29 42.03 -3.90
CA LYS A 285 -8.84 40.74 -4.44
C LYS A 285 -7.91 40.00 -3.48
N THR A 286 -7.16 40.74 -2.67
CA THR A 286 -6.15 40.16 -1.77
C THR A 286 -6.48 40.42 -0.31
N MET A 287 -6.06 39.48 0.55
CA MET A 287 -6.15 39.64 1.99
C MET A 287 -5.41 40.90 2.47
N ALA A 288 -4.27 41.23 1.85
CA ALA A 288 -3.48 42.41 2.20
C ALA A 288 -4.23 43.72 1.94
N GLU A 289 -4.92 43.84 0.81
CA GLU A 289 -5.76 45.01 0.49
C GLU A 289 -6.95 45.14 1.46
N MET A 290 -7.57 44.02 1.85
CA MET A 290 -8.63 44.04 2.87
C MET A 290 -8.11 44.37 4.28
N GLN A 291 -6.90 43.92 4.64
CA GLN A 291 -6.25 44.31 5.88
C GLN A 291 -5.93 45.82 5.91
N GLN A 292 -5.53 46.39 4.77
CA GLN A 292 -5.34 47.83 4.65
C GLN A 292 -6.66 48.59 4.89
N LYS A 293 -7.79 48.14 4.31
CA LYS A 293 -9.12 48.71 4.59
C LYS A 293 -9.52 48.62 6.07
N LEU A 294 -9.15 47.52 6.74
CA LEU A 294 -9.37 47.39 8.18
C LEU A 294 -8.53 48.38 8.97
N GLU A 295 -7.28 48.62 8.57
CA GLU A 295 -6.42 49.61 9.23
C GLU A 295 -6.93 51.04 9.01
N ASP A 296 -7.39 51.37 7.80
CA ASP A 296 -8.04 52.66 7.51
C ASP A 296 -9.30 52.83 8.39
N PHE A 297 -10.08 51.76 8.61
CA PHE A 297 -11.23 51.78 9.52
C PHE A 297 -10.84 51.94 10.99
N ARG A 298 -9.75 51.31 11.42
CA ARG A 298 -9.20 51.49 12.78
C ARG A 298 -8.73 52.92 13.00
N ASP A 299 -8.05 53.51 12.02
CA ASP A 299 -7.58 54.90 12.09
C ASP A 299 -8.76 55.88 12.13
N TYR A 300 -9.78 55.65 11.31
CA TYR A 300 -11.07 56.34 11.40
C TYR A 300 -11.65 56.28 12.82
N ARG A 301 -11.75 55.09 13.43
CA ARG A 301 -12.32 54.92 14.79
C ARG A 301 -11.44 55.49 15.91
N ARG A 302 -10.12 55.49 15.75
CA ARG A 302 -9.15 55.89 16.78
C ARG A 302 -8.83 57.38 16.75
N VAL A 303 -8.74 57.97 15.57
CA VAL A 303 -8.22 59.33 15.37
C VAL A 303 -9.33 60.27 14.91
N HIS A 304 -10.10 59.89 13.89
CA HIS A 304 -11.03 60.81 13.23
C HIS A 304 -12.40 60.91 13.91
N LYS A 305 -12.99 59.80 14.37
CA LYS A 305 -14.31 59.77 15.02
C LYS A 305 -14.33 60.38 16.44
N PRO A 306 -13.38 60.11 17.35
CA PRO A 306 -13.45 60.60 18.73
C PRO A 306 -13.63 62.12 18.89
N PRO A 307 -12.92 63.00 18.17
CA PRO A 307 -13.17 64.45 18.27
C PRO A 307 -14.57 64.83 17.80
N LYS A 308 -15.17 64.10 16.84
CA LYS A 308 -16.55 64.35 16.36
C LYS A 308 -17.60 63.95 17.38
N VAL A 309 -17.34 62.92 18.18
CA VAL A 309 -18.18 62.58 19.36
C VAL A 309 -18.17 63.74 20.36
N GLN A 310 -16.99 64.32 20.60
CA GLN A 310 -16.85 65.46 21.51
C GLN A 310 -17.55 66.71 20.95
N GLU A 311 -17.42 67.01 19.64
CA GLU A 311 -18.13 68.11 18.98
C GLU A 311 -19.65 67.94 19.10
N LYS A 312 -20.20 66.72 18.90
CA LYS A 312 -21.62 66.42 19.11
C LYS A 312 -22.07 66.74 20.54
N CYS A 313 -21.30 66.29 21.54
CA CYS A 313 -21.58 66.55 22.95
C CYS A 313 -21.53 68.06 23.25
N GLN A 314 -20.50 68.76 22.75
CA GLN A 314 -20.32 70.19 22.93
C GLN A 314 -21.47 70.99 22.32
N LEU A 315 -21.97 70.56 21.16
CA LEU A 315 -23.12 71.17 20.50
C LEU A 315 -24.40 71.07 21.36
N GLU A 316 -24.66 69.91 21.98
CA GLU A 316 -25.78 69.74 22.92
C GLU A 316 -25.61 70.59 24.19
N ILE A 317 -24.38 70.70 24.71
CA ILE A 317 -24.06 71.57 25.85
C ILE A 317 -24.32 73.04 25.50
N ASN A 318 -23.87 73.50 24.32
CA ASN A 318 -24.06 74.87 23.86
C ASN A 318 -25.56 75.18 23.74
N PHE A 319 -26.34 74.29 23.16
CA PHE A 319 -27.79 74.44 23.02
C PHE A 319 -28.50 74.54 24.38
N ASN A 320 -28.22 73.61 25.30
CA ASN A 320 -28.85 73.59 26.63
C ASN A 320 -28.45 74.81 27.47
N THR A 321 -27.20 75.24 27.37
CA THR A 321 -26.68 76.45 28.04
C THR A 321 -27.39 77.69 27.52
N LEU A 322 -27.46 77.84 26.19
CA LEU A 322 -28.10 78.98 25.54
C LEU A 322 -29.60 79.03 25.86
N GLN A 323 -30.31 77.90 25.79
CA GLN A 323 -31.73 77.81 26.17
C GLN A 323 -31.96 78.26 27.62
N THR A 324 -31.11 77.81 28.54
CA THR A 324 -31.21 78.22 29.95
C THR A 324 -30.93 79.71 30.13
N LYS A 325 -29.90 80.26 29.47
CA LYS A 325 -29.57 81.70 29.49
C LYS A 325 -30.73 82.57 28.98
N LEU A 326 -31.37 82.17 27.87
CA LEU A 326 -32.50 82.91 27.28
C LEU A 326 -33.74 82.85 28.19
N ARG A 327 -34.04 81.68 28.76
CA ARG A 327 -35.16 81.50 29.71
C ARG A 327 -35.02 82.36 30.96
N LEU A 328 -33.86 82.34 31.61
CA LEU A 328 -33.60 83.14 32.82
C LEU A 328 -33.69 84.65 32.55
N SER A 329 -33.45 85.07 31.31
CA SER A 329 -33.52 86.46 30.87
C SER A 329 -34.91 86.87 30.33
N ASN A 330 -35.92 85.99 30.42
CA ASN A 330 -37.25 86.17 29.81
C ASN A 330 -37.21 86.53 28.31
N ARG A 331 -36.25 85.95 27.56
CA ARG A 331 -36.10 86.12 26.12
C ARG A 331 -36.66 84.90 25.36
N PRO A 332 -37.07 85.05 24.08
CA PRO A 332 -37.50 83.93 23.26
C PRO A 332 -36.45 82.82 23.17
N ALA A 333 -36.92 81.59 23.11
CA ALA A 333 -36.10 80.41 22.91
C ALA A 333 -35.34 80.46 21.57
N PHE A 334 -34.08 80.06 21.57
CA PHE A 334 -33.33 79.86 20.34
C PHE A 334 -33.86 78.63 19.59
N MET A 335 -34.19 78.82 18.31
CA MET A 335 -34.54 77.76 17.38
C MET A 335 -33.49 77.72 16.27
N PRO A 336 -32.72 76.63 16.13
CA PRO A 336 -31.77 76.46 15.04
C PRO A 336 -32.44 76.48 13.66
N SER A 337 -31.63 76.72 12.64
CA SER A 337 -32.04 76.60 11.24
C SER A 337 -32.58 75.20 10.90
N GLU A 338 -33.46 75.13 9.91
CA GLU A 338 -34.11 73.87 9.49
C GLU A 338 -33.09 72.77 9.16
N GLY A 339 -33.30 71.56 9.69
CA GLY A 339 -32.39 70.42 9.53
C GLY A 339 -31.14 70.44 10.41
N ARG A 340 -31.00 71.44 11.29
CA ARG A 340 -29.91 71.57 12.27
C ARG A 340 -30.39 71.44 13.71
N MET A 341 -31.58 70.88 13.92
CA MET A 341 -32.05 70.63 15.28
C MET A 341 -31.21 69.53 15.94
N VAL A 342 -31.10 69.57 17.26
CA VAL A 342 -30.42 68.52 18.04
C VAL A 342 -31.01 67.13 17.75
N SER A 343 -32.32 67.03 17.48
CA SER A 343 -32.97 65.79 17.06
C SER A 343 -32.48 65.29 15.70
N ASP A 344 -32.28 66.19 14.74
CA ASP A 344 -31.84 65.84 13.37
C ASP A 344 -30.40 65.38 13.38
N ILE A 345 -29.54 66.05 14.17
CA ILE A 345 -28.14 65.67 14.38
C ILE A 345 -28.07 64.29 15.04
N ASN A 346 -28.91 64.02 16.04
CA ASN A 346 -29.00 62.71 16.66
C ASN A 346 -29.48 61.63 15.68
N GLY A 347 -30.46 61.93 14.82
CA GLY A 347 -30.89 61.03 13.76
C GLY A 347 -29.81 60.75 12.71
N ALA A 348 -29.08 61.77 12.27
CA ALA A 348 -27.95 61.65 11.34
C ALA A 348 -26.80 60.85 11.95
N TRP A 349 -26.49 61.09 13.23
CA TRP A 349 -25.48 60.35 13.98
C TRP A 349 -25.86 58.87 14.13
N HIS A 350 -27.14 58.56 14.39
CA HIS A 350 -27.59 57.18 14.50
C HIS A 350 -27.48 56.42 13.16
N LYS A 351 -27.75 57.10 12.02
CA LYS A 351 -27.52 56.52 10.68
C LYS A 351 -26.03 56.21 10.44
N LEU A 352 -25.14 57.11 10.86
CA LEU A 352 -23.69 56.88 10.80
C LEU A 352 -23.30 55.62 11.59
N GLU A 353 -23.77 55.48 12.83
CA GLU A 353 -23.49 54.31 13.67
C GLU A 353 -24.02 53.00 13.04
N GLY A 354 -25.17 53.05 12.37
CA GLY A 354 -25.70 51.92 11.59
C GLY A 354 -24.78 51.53 10.42
N ALA A 355 -24.32 52.51 9.64
CA ALA A 355 -23.38 52.28 8.54
C ALA A 355 -22.03 51.72 9.02
N GLU A 356 -21.52 52.22 10.16
CA GLU A 356 -20.29 51.69 10.79
C GLU A 356 -20.43 50.23 11.19
N LYS A 357 -21.52 49.87 11.88
CA LYS A 357 -21.76 48.49 12.31
C LYS A 357 -21.79 47.55 11.10
N GLY A 358 -22.53 47.93 10.05
CA GLY A 358 -22.61 47.13 8.83
C GLY A 358 -21.26 47.03 8.09
N TYR A 359 -20.39 48.04 8.19
CA TYR A 359 -19.07 48.01 7.56
C TYR A 359 -18.10 47.12 8.31
N GLU A 360 -18.10 47.20 9.64
CA GLU A 360 -17.29 46.34 10.50
C GLU A 360 -17.65 44.86 10.32
N GLU A 361 -18.94 44.52 10.33
CA GLU A 361 -19.41 43.15 10.10
C GLU A 361 -19.01 42.63 8.71
N TRP A 362 -19.18 43.45 7.67
CA TRP A 362 -18.77 43.10 6.30
C TRP A 362 -17.26 42.90 6.18
N LEU A 363 -16.44 43.84 6.68
CA LEU A 363 -14.98 43.75 6.64
C LEU A 363 -14.48 42.45 7.30
N LEU A 364 -15.01 42.12 8.48
CA LEU A 364 -14.60 40.93 9.22
C LEU A 364 -15.03 39.63 8.53
N ASN A 365 -16.23 39.60 7.95
CA ASN A 365 -16.70 38.44 7.17
C ASN A 365 -15.83 38.23 5.93
N GLU A 366 -15.50 39.31 5.22
CA GLU A 366 -14.70 39.24 4.00
C GLU A 366 -13.25 38.85 4.27
N ILE A 367 -12.64 39.36 5.35
CA ILE A 367 -11.29 38.93 5.78
C ILE A 367 -11.29 37.43 6.13
N ARG A 368 -12.29 36.94 6.86
CA ARG A 368 -12.40 35.50 7.18
C ARG A 368 -12.59 34.65 5.93
N ARG A 369 -13.36 35.12 4.96
CA ARG A 369 -13.56 34.45 3.66
C ARG A 369 -12.25 34.36 2.88
N LEU A 370 -11.51 35.47 2.76
CA LEU A 370 -10.21 35.50 2.07
C LEU A 370 -9.16 34.64 2.77
N GLU A 371 -9.13 34.63 4.11
CA GLU A 371 -8.23 33.76 4.89
C GLU A 371 -8.52 32.27 4.63
N ARG A 372 -9.80 31.89 4.62
CA ARG A 372 -10.26 30.54 4.25
C ARG A 372 -9.82 30.19 2.83
N LEU A 373 -10.03 31.10 1.88
CA LEU A 373 -9.64 30.91 0.47
C LEU A 373 -8.14 30.70 0.30
N ASP A 374 -7.31 31.54 0.90
CA ASP A 374 -5.84 31.41 0.82
C ASP A 374 -5.36 30.09 1.43
N HIS A 375 -5.93 29.70 2.57
CA HIS A 375 -5.63 28.42 3.20
C HIS A 375 -6.02 27.22 2.33
N LEU A 376 -7.24 27.22 1.77
CA LEU A 376 -7.72 26.15 0.90
C LEU A 376 -6.93 26.08 -0.41
N ALA A 377 -6.59 27.24 -1.00
CA ALA A 377 -5.82 27.30 -2.24
C ALA A 377 -4.39 26.77 -2.05
N GLU A 378 -3.74 27.11 -0.93
CA GLU A 378 -2.43 26.55 -0.56
C GLU A 378 -2.52 25.03 -0.33
N LYS A 379 -3.53 24.59 0.42
CA LYS A 379 -3.78 23.17 0.69
C LYS A 379 -4.05 22.38 -0.59
N PHE A 380 -4.80 22.94 -1.53
CA PHE A 380 -5.01 22.39 -2.87
C PHE A 380 -3.70 22.27 -3.63
N ARG A 381 -2.90 23.36 -3.71
CA ARG A 381 -1.61 23.35 -4.41
C ARG A 381 -0.66 22.27 -3.88
N GLN A 382 -0.55 22.15 -2.56
CA GLN A 382 0.30 21.14 -1.91
C GLN A 382 -0.20 19.72 -2.19
N LYS A 383 -1.49 19.43 -1.95
CA LYS A 383 -2.06 18.09 -2.16
C LYS A 383 -2.00 17.66 -3.62
N ALA A 384 -2.33 18.56 -4.55
CA ALA A 384 -2.25 18.32 -5.98
C ALA A 384 -0.82 18.01 -6.42
N ALA A 385 0.17 18.81 -6.00
CA ALA A 385 1.58 18.57 -6.36
C ALA A 385 2.11 17.22 -5.83
N ILE A 386 1.77 16.86 -4.60
CA ILE A 386 2.17 15.56 -4.02
C ILE A 386 1.49 14.40 -4.76
N HIS A 387 0.23 14.56 -5.18
CA HIS A 387 -0.47 13.56 -5.97
C HIS A 387 0.17 13.38 -7.35
N GLU A 388 0.39 14.48 -8.08
CA GLU A 388 1.03 14.49 -9.39
C GLU A 388 2.43 13.86 -9.37
N SER A 389 3.22 14.16 -8.33
CA SER A 389 4.53 13.54 -8.14
C SER A 389 4.47 12.03 -7.90
N TRP A 390 3.38 11.51 -7.33
CA TRP A 390 3.19 10.08 -7.11
C TRP A 390 2.65 9.36 -8.35
N THR A 391 1.83 10.05 -9.16
CA THR A 391 1.31 9.52 -10.43
C THR A 391 2.35 9.51 -11.55
N ASP A 392 3.38 10.37 -11.45
CA ASP A 392 4.45 10.44 -12.45
C ASP A 392 5.10 9.07 -12.72
N GLY A 393 5.18 8.70 -14.00
CA GLY A 393 5.69 7.41 -14.46
C GLY A 393 4.80 6.18 -14.20
N LYS A 394 3.71 6.27 -13.41
CA LYS A 394 2.86 5.09 -13.12
C LYS A 394 2.09 4.59 -14.35
N GLU A 395 1.60 5.48 -15.20
CA GLU A 395 0.97 5.08 -16.47
C GLU A 395 1.94 4.34 -17.40
N ALA A 396 3.18 4.84 -17.49
CA ALA A 396 4.23 4.21 -18.29
C ALA A 396 4.58 2.82 -17.73
N MET A 397 4.59 2.64 -16.41
CA MET A 397 4.77 1.34 -15.77
C MET A 397 3.61 0.38 -16.09
N LEU A 398 2.36 0.84 -15.99
CA LEU A 398 1.18 0.00 -16.21
C LEU A 398 1.05 -0.50 -17.66
N THR A 399 1.49 0.31 -18.62
CA THR A 399 1.43 -0.01 -20.05
C THR A 399 2.57 -0.92 -20.55
N GLN A 400 3.56 -1.25 -19.69
CA GLN A 400 4.61 -2.19 -20.06
C GLN A 400 4.05 -3.60 -20.30
N LYS A 401 4.64 -4.31 -21.26
CA LYS A 401 4.24 -5.67 -21.65
C LYS A 401 5.30 -6.70 -21.27
N ASP A 402 5.95 -6.47 -20.14
CA ASP A 402 6.99 -7.34 -19.55
C ASP A 402 6.51 -8.78 -19.30
N TYR A 403 5.21 -8.96 -19.03
CA TYR A 403 4.60 -10.28 -18.87
C TYR A 403 4.56 -11.13 -20.14
N GLU A 404 4.61 -10.55 -21.34
CA GLU A 404 4.55 -11.30 -22.62
C GLU A 404 5.80 -12.17 -22.85
N THR A 405 6.93 -11.82 -22.23
CA THR A 405 8.22 -12.55 -22.35
C THR A 405 8.67 -13.24 -21.06
N ALA A 406 7.89 -13.13 -20.00
CA ALA A 406 8.24 -13.64 -18.67
C ALA A 406 7.91 -15.14 -18.54
N SER A 407 8.70 -15.84 -17.72
CA SER A 407 8.42 -17.20 -17.27
C SER A 407 7.27 -17.24 -16.25
N LEU A 408 6.72 -18.43 -15.99
CA LEU A 408 5.60 -18.59 -15.04
C LEU A 408 5.92 -18.02 -13.64
N SER A 409 7.13 -18.23 -13.13
CA SER A 409 7.56 -17.70 -11.84
C SER A 409 7.70 -16.19 -11.84
N GLU A 410 8.19 -15.61 -12.94
CA GLU A 410 8.30 -14.16 -13.13
C GLU A 410 6.92 -13.50 -13.25
N VAL A 411 5.98 -14.08 -14.01
CA VAL A 411 4.60 -13.59 -14.10
C VAL A 411 3.91 -13.64 -12.74
N LYS A 412 4.06 -14.73 -11.97
CA LYS A 412 3.56 -14.83 -10.59
C LYS A 412 4.15 -13.75 -9.68
N ALA A 413 5.44 -13.44 -9.84
CA ALA A 413 6.08 -12.36 -9.10
C ALA A 413 5.56 -10.96 -9.53
N LEU A 414 5.31 -10.76 -10.82
CA LEU A 414 4.71 -9.53 -11.35
C LEU A 414 3.27 -9.33 -10.83
N LEU A 415 2.46 -10.39 -10.75
CA LEU A 415 1.13 -10.38 -10.15
C LEU A 415 1.16 -9.90 -8.70
N ARG A 416 2.05 -10.45 -7.86
CA ARG A 416 2.20 -9.99 -6.47
C ARG A 416 2.65 -8.53 -6.37
N LYS A 417 3.55 -8.08 -7.25
CA LYS A 417 3.94 -6.67 -7.32
C LYS A 417 2.77 -5.79 -7.75
N HIS A 418 1.93 -6.27 -8.65
CA HIS A 418 0.73 -5.57 -9.13
C HIS A 418 -0.33 -5.47 -8.03
N GLU A 419 -0.56 -6.52 -7.24
CA GLU A 419 -1.42 -6.49 -6.06
C GLU A 419 -0.95 -5.45 -5.02
N ALA A 420 0.36 -5.37 -4.78
CA ALA A 420 0.93 -4.35 -3.90
C ALA A 420 0.71 -2.93 -4.45
N PHE A 421 0.81 -2.75 -5.77
CA PHE A 421 0.51 -1.49 -6.42
C PHE A 421 -0.98 -1.11 -6.31
N GLU A 422 -1.89 -2.06 -6.46
CA GLU A 422 -3.34 -1.83 -6.29
C GLU A 422 -3.71 -1.44 -4.86
N SER A 423 -3.05 -2.04 -3.87
CA SER A 423 -3.20 -1.64 -2.48
C SER A 423 -2.71 -0.21 -2.24
N ASP A 424 -1.57 0.18 -2.84
CA ASP A 424 -1.05 1.56 -2.78
C ASP A 424 -2.00 2.54 -3.50
N LEU A 425 -2.50 2.16 -4.68
CA LEU A 425 -3.50 2.92 -5.43
C LEU A 425 -4.77 3.14 -4.59
N ALA A 426 -5.32 2.10 -3.95
CA ALA A 426 -6.49 2.23 -3.10
C ALA A 426 -6.28 3.18 -1.91
N ALA A 427 -5.09 3.19 -1.31
CA ALA A 427 -4.74 4.10 -0.21
C ALA A 427 -4.68 5.58 -0.66
N HIS A 428 -4.48 5.84 -1.95
CA HIS A 428 -4.41 7.18 -2.52
C HIS A 428 -5.79 7.74 -2.96
N GLN A 429 -6.85 6.92 -2.94
CA GLN A 429 -8.22 7.32 -3.30
C GLN A 429 -8.72 8.53 -2.47
N ASP A 430 -8.60 8.46 -1.13
CA ASP A 430 -9.01 9.53 -0.22
C ASP A 430 -8.33 10.87 -0.53
N ARG A 431 -7.09 10.84 -1.03
CA ARG A 431 -6.37 12.06 -1.41
C ARG A 431 -7.02 12.74 -2.63
N VAL A 432 -7.44 11.97 -3.63
CA VAL A 432 -8.10 12.49 -4.83
C VAL A 432 -9.46 13.08 -4.46
N GLU A 433 -10.24 12.39 -3.63
CA GLU A 433 -11.51 12.87 -3.12
C GLU A 433 -11.36 14.19 -2.34
N GLN A 434 -10.33 14.30 -1.50
CA GLN A 434 -10.04 15.56 -0.80
C GLN A 434 -9.61 16.69 -1.74
N ILE A 435 -8.84 16.41 -2.80
CA ILE A 435 -8.45 17.42 -3.80
C ILE A 435 -9.70 17.94 -4.51
N ALA A 436 -10.61 17.05 -4.92
CA ALA A 436 -11.88 17.41 -5.55
C ALA A 436 -12.79 18.21 -4.61
N ALA A 437 -12.92 17.78 -3.34
CA ALA A 437 -13.73 18.48 -2.34
C ALA A 437 -13.19 19.89 -2.04
N ILE A 438 -11.87 20.07 -1.94
CA ILE A 438 -11.26 21.39 -1.73
C ILE A 438 -11.47 22.28 -2.97
N ALA A 439 -11.33 21.75 -4.18
CA ALA A 439 -11.58 22.49 -5.41
C ALA A 439 -13.05 22.95 -5.50
N GLN A 440 -13.99 22.10 -5.10
CA GLN A 440 -15.41 22.45 -5.02
C GLN A 440 -15.65 23.57 -3.98
N GLU A 441 -15.11 23.46 -2.77
CA GLU A 441 -15.25 24.51 -1.75
C GLU A 441 -14.65 25.86 -2.20
N LEU A 442 -13.52 25.84 -2.92
CA LEU A 442 -12.94 27.04 -3.53
C LEU A 442 -13.88 27.68 -4.57
N ASN A 443 -14.63 26.89 -5.34
CA ASN A 443 -15.63 27.41 -6.26
C ASN A 443 -16.84 28.01 -5.54
N GLU A 444 -17.34 27.34 -4.50
CA GLU A 444 -18.48 27.82 -3.71
C GLU A 444 -18.19 29.15 -3.01
N LEU A 445 -16.91 29.44 -2.75
CA LEU A 445 -16.43 30.69 -2.18
C LEU A 445 -16.00 31.73 -3.22
N ASP A 446 -16.28 31.53 -4.51
CA ASP A 446 -15.92 32.44 -5.62
C ASP A 446 -14.42 32.81 -5.63
N TYR A 447 -13.54 31.80 -5.55
CA TYR A 447 -12.09 32.00 -5.65
C TYR A 447 -11.69 32.55 -7.04
N TYR A 448 -10.79 33.54 -7.07
CA TYR A 448 -10.44 34.25 -8.31
C TYR A 448 -9.79 33.35 -9.38
N ASP A 449 -9.04 32.32 -8.97
CA ASP A 449 -8.35 31.38 -9.86
C ASP A 449 -9.03 29.99 -9.88
N SER A 450 -10.32 29.94 -9.53
CA SER A 450 -11.17 28.75 -9.67
C SER A 450 -11.05 28.07 -11.04
N PRO A 451 -11.01 28.78 -12.19
CA PRO A 451 -10.86 28.13 -13.50
C PRO A 451 -9.58 27.27 -13.60
N SER A 452 -8.44 27.76 -13.10
CA SER A 452 -7.18 27.02 -13.14
C SER A 452 -7.18 25.84 -12.16
N VAL A 453 -7.73 26.04 -10.96
CA VAL A 453 -7.92 24.97 -9.95
C VAL A 453 -8.78 23.85 -10.52
N ASN A 454 -9.90 24.17 -11.16
CA ASN A 454 -10.81 23.20 -11.77
C ASN A 454 -10.17 22.46 -12.94
N ALA A 455 -9.47 23.18 -13.83
CA ALA A 455 -8.76 22.55 -14.94
C ALA A 455 -7.69 21.57 -14.44
N ARG A 456 -6.97 21.91 -13.35
CA ARG A 456 -5.98 21.01 -12.73
C ARG A 456 -6.63 19.84 -12.02
N CYS A 457 -7.70 20.07 -11.25
CA CYS A 457 -8.44 19.01 -10.57
C CYS A 457 -9.04 18.02 -11.58
N GLN A 458 -9.62 18.51 -12.67
CA GLN A 458 -10.18 17.65 -13.71
C GLN A 458 -9.10 16.76 -14.33
N LYS A 459 -7.93 17.32 -14.66
CA LYS A 459 -6.79 16.52 -15.16
C LYS A 459 -6.37 15.42 -14.18
N ILE A 460 -6.35 15.72 -12.89
CA ILE A 460 -6.04 14.73 -11.84
C ILE A 460 -7.11 13.62 -11.81
N CYS A 461 -8.38 13.97 -11.84
CA CYS A 461 -9.47 12.99 -11.88
C CYS A 461 -9.45 12.14 -13.15
N ASP A 462 -9.28 12.75 -14.32
CA ASP A 462 -9.17 12.06 -15.61
C ASP A 462 -7.99 11.08 -15.59
N GLN A 463 -6.83 11.53 -15.09
CA GLN A 463 -5.64 10.68 -14.94
C GLN A 463 -5.88 9.54 -13.95
N TRP A 464 -6.60 9.78 -12.85
CA TRP A 464 -6.95 8.76 -11.87
C TRP A 464 -7.85 7.66 -12.46
N ASP A 465 -8.87 8.05 -13.23
CA ASP A 465 -9.75 7.12 -13.92
C ASP A 465 -8.98 6.28 -14.96
N ILE A 466 -8.07 6.93 -15.71
CA ILE A 466 -7.16 6.25 -16.64
C ILE A 466 -6.29 5.24 -15.88
N LEU A 467 -5.65 5.64 -14.78
CA LEU A 467 -4.82 4.75 -13.95
C LEU A 467 -5.63 3.55 -13.45
N GLY A 468 -6.86 3.75 -12.98
CA GLY A 468 -7.76 2.66 -12.58
C GLY A 468 -8.03 1.68 -13.73
N SER A 469 -8.37 2.19 -14.92
CA SER A 469 -8.64 1.37 -16.10
C SER A 469 -7.40 0.60 -16.58
N LEU A 470 -6.22 1.23 -16.61
CA LEU A 470 -4.95 0.61 -16.99
C LEU A 470 -4.54 -0.46 -16.00
N THR A 471 -4.77 -0.23 -14.70
CA THR A 471 -4.47 -1.19 -13.63
C THR A 471 -5.30 -2.45 -13.80
N GLN A 472 -6.60 -2.31 -14.03
CA GLN A 472 -7.50 -3.44 -14.28
C GLN A 472 -7.12 -4.19 -15.57
N SER A 473 -6.86 -3.47 -16.66
CA SER A 473 -6.44 -4.08 -17.94
C SER A 473 -5.12 -4.85 -17.81
N ARG A 474 -4.16 -4.32 -17.04
CA ARG A 474 -2.90 -4.99 -16.73
C ARG A 474 -3.12 -6.25 -15.90
N ARG A 475 -3.94 -6.19 -14.85
CA ARG A 475 -4.32 -7.37 -14.03
C ARG A 475 -4.89 -8.48 -14.89
N GLU A 476 -5.88 -8.18 -15.73
CA GLU A 476 -6.50 -9.16 -16.63
C GLU A 476 -5.50 -9.79 -17.61
N SER A 477 -4.55 -8.99 -18.09
CA SER A 477 -3.51 -9.48 -19.01
C SER A 477 -2.50 -10.37 -18.30
N LEU A 478 -2.10 -10.02 -17.07
CA LEU A 478 -1.23 -10.83 -16.22
C LEU A 478 -1.89 -12.16 -15.84
N GLU A 479 -3.12 -12.15 -15.33
CA GLU A 479 -3.88 -13.35 -14.96
C GLU A 479 -4.12 -14.26 -16.16
N ARG A 480 -4.41 -13.69 -17.34
CA ARG A 480 -4.54 -14.45 -18.59
C ARG A 480 -3.24 -15.14 -18.96
N THR A 481 -2.12 -14.43 -18.89
CA THR A 481 -0.79 -14.96 -19.24
C THR A 481 -0.35 -16.03 -18.25
N GLU A 482 -0.57 -15.81 -16.95
CA GLU A 482 -0.33 -16.81 -15.90
C GLU A 482 -1.08 -18.10 -16.20
N LYS A 483 -2.40 -18.03 -16.45
CA LYS A 483 -3.22 -19.21 -16.74
C LYS A 483 -2.74 -19.97 -17.99
N GLN A 484 -2.30 -19.25 -19.02
CA GLN A 484 -1.74 -19.87 -20.23
C GLN A 484 -0.42 -20.59 -19.94
N LEU A 485 0.46 -19.98 -19.15
CA LEU A 485 1.73 -20.58 -18.75
C LEU A 485 1.54 -21.77 -17.80
N GLU A 486 0.57 -21.72 -16.87
CA GLU A 486 0.20 -22.86 -16.02
C GLU A 486 -0.30 -24.04 -16.84
N SER A 487 -1.16 -23.80 -17.84
CA SER A 487 -1.63 -24.85 -18.73
C SER A 487 -0.49 -25.49 -19.54
N ILE A 488 0.49 -24.70 -19.99
CA ILE A 488 1.69 -25.21 -20.66
C ILE A 488 2.54 -26.05 -19.70
N ASP A 489 2.74 -25.58 -18.47
CA ASP A 489 3.52 -26.25 -17.42
C ASP A 489 2.92 -27.62 -17.06
N GLU A 490 1.59 -27.69 -16.86
CA GLU A 490 0.85 -28.93 -16.60
C GLU A 490 0.98 -29.93 -17.76
N LEU A 491 0.86 -29.47 -19.00
CA LEU A 491 1.04 -30.32 -20.18
C LEU A 491 2.47 -30.81 -20.31
N TYR A 492 3.48 -29.98 -20.00
CA TYR A 492 4.87 -30.41 -19.97
C TYR A 492 5.11 -31.48 -18.90
N LEU A 493 4.53 -31.33 -17.71
CA LEU A 493 4.63 -32.34 -16.66
C LEU A 493 3.97 -33.66 -17.08
N GLU A 494 2.79 -33.60 -17.70
CA GLU A 494 2.08 -34.79 -18.18
C GLU A 494 2.85 -35.50 -19.31
N PHE A 495 3.44 -34.74 -20.24
CA PHE A 495 4.36 -35.28 -21.24
C PHE A 495 5.51 -36.04 -20.57
N ALA A 496 6.19 -35.42 -19.60
CA ALA A 496 7.34 -36.04 -18.93
C ALA A 496 6.95 -37.33 -18.20
N LYS A 497 5.80 -37.33 -17.52
CA LYS A 497 5.25 -38.46 -16.78
C LYS A 497 4.93 -39.65 -17.69
N ARG A 498 4.43 -39.43 -18.90
CA ARG A 498 4.10 -40.49 -19.86
C ARG A 498 5.30 -40.91 -20.72
N ALA A 499 6.15 -39.96 -21.10
CA ALA A 499 7.33 -40.20 -21.92
C ALA A 499 8.37 -41.08 -21.22
N ALA A 500 8.57 -40.94 -19.91
CA ALA A 500 9.56 -41.72 -19.16
C ALA A 500 9.29 -43.26 -19.18
N PRO A 501 8.12 -43.76 -18.74
CA PRO A 501 7.84 -45.20 -18.80
C PRO A 501 7.75 -45.71 -20.24
N PHE A 502 7.22 -44.91 -21.18
CA PHE A 502 7.18 -45.29 -22.59
C PHE A 502 8.59 -45.41 -23.20
N ASN A 503 9.51 -44.53 -22.82
CA ASN A 503 10.91 -44.62 -23.21
C ASN A 503 11.57 -45.90 -22.69
N ASN A 504 11.34 -46.24 -21.43
CA ASN A 504 11.88 -47.47 -20.83
C ASN A 504 11.30 -48.72 -21.51
N TRP A 505 10.00 -48.70 -21.85
CA TRP A 505 9.39 -49.77 -22.63
C TRP A 505 10.06 -49.94 -24.00
N MET A 506 10.34 -48.84 -24.71
CA MET A 506 11.06 -48.93 -26.00
C MET A 506 12.48 -49.45 -25.84
N GLU A 507 13.20 -49.08 -24.77
CA GLU A 507 14.53 -49.61 -24.48
C GLU A 507 14.49 -51.11 -24.19
N GLY A 508 13.60 -51.57 -23.32
CA GLY A 508 13.41 -53.00 -23.05
C GLY A 508 12.99 -53.78 -24.31
N ALA A 509 12.07 -53.22 -25.11
CA ALA A 509 11.68 -53.84 -26.38
C ALA A 509 12.85 -53.98 -27.36
N MET A 510 13.74 -52.98 -27.45
CA MET A 510 14.94 -53.09 -28.28
C MET A 510 15.88 -54.17 -27.75
N GLU A 511 16.08 -54.26 -26.44
CA GLU A 511 16.88 -55.32 -25.81
C GLU A 511 16.32 -56.72 -26.11
N ASP A 512 15.02 -56.93 -25.86
CA ASP A 512 14.35 -58.23 -26.07
C ASP A 512 14.39 -58.68 -27.54
N LEU A 513 14.21 -57.74 -28.48
CA LEU A 513 14.24 -58.04 -29.92
C LEU A 513 15.65 -58.41 -30.41
N GLN A 514 16.68 -57.93 -29.73
CA GLN A 514 18.09 -58.19 -30.06
C GLN A 514 18.69 -59.33 -29.24
N ASP A 515 17.94 -59.90 -28.29
CA ASP A 515 18.44 -60.94 -27.38
C ASP A 515 18.85 -62.22 -28.12
N MET A 516 19.99 -62.78 -27.76
CA MET A 516 20.53 -63.97 -28.42
C MET A 516 19.96 -65.23 -27.76
N PHE A 517 19.28 -66.07 -28.55
CA PHE A 517 18.68 -67.30 -28.06
C PHE A 517 19.44 -68.55 -28.52
N ILE A 518 19.36 -69.61 -27.72
CA ILE A 518 19.86 -70.95 -28.05
C ILE A 518 18.71 -71.93 -27.77
N VAL A 519 18.39 -72.76 -28.76
CA VAL A 519 17.30 -73.73 -28.70
C VAL A 519 17.78 -75.08 -29.24
N HIS A 520 17.26 -76.17 -28.68
CA HIS A 520 17.68 -77.54 -29.01
C HIS A 520 16.54 -78.40 -29.58
N ASN A 521 15.31 -77.89 -29.51
CA ASN A 521 14.12 -78.56 -30.01
C ASN A 521 13.09 -77.58 -30.59
N ILE A 522 12.11 -78.15 -31.31
CA ILE A 522 11.05 -77.39 -31.98
C ILE A 522 10.12 -76.69 -30.99
N GLU A 523 9.89 -77.25 -29.79
CA GLU A 523 8.97 -76.69 -28.81
C GLU A 523 9.51 -75.39 -28.19
N GLU A 524 10.80 -75.34 -27.87
CA GLU A 524 11.50 -74.16 -27.39
C GLU A 524 11.40 -72.99 -28.38
N ILE A 525 11.69 -73.22 -29.66
CA ILE A 525 11.60 -72.16 -30.68
C ILE A 525 10.15 -71.73 -30.93
N GLN A 526 9.19 -72.66 -30.87
CA GLN A 526 7.77 -72.34 -30.99
C GLN A 526 7.28 -71.48 -29.81
N GLY A 527 7.82 -71.71 -28.60
CA GLY A 527 7.59 -70.86 -27.43
C GLY A 527 8.09 -69.42 -27.66
N LEU A 528 9.31 -69.26 -28.18
CA LEU A 528 9.87 -67.94 -28.52
C LEU A 528 9.06 -67.23 -29.61
N ILE A 529 8.64 -67.94 -30.66
CA ILE A 529 7.75 -67.39 -31.70
C ILE A 529 6.43 -66.91 -31.10
N THR A 530 5.83 -67.71 -30.22
CA THR A 530 4.56 -67.36 -29.56
C THR A 530 4.72 -66.10 -28.70
N ALA A 531 5.82 -66.00 -27.93
CA ALA A 531 6.12 -64.81 -27.15
C ALA A 531 6.32 -63.57 -28.04
N HIS A 532 6.99 -63.72 -29.19
CA HIS A 532 7.17 -62.62 -30.14
C HIS A 532 5.85 -62.18 -30.80
N GLU A 533 4.96 -63.11 -31.14
CA GLU A 533 3.61 -62.78 -31.62
C GLU A 533 2.78 -62.03 -30.57
N GLN A 534 2.86 -62.45 -29.30
CA GLN A 534 2.23 -61.73 -28.20
C GLN A 534 2.79 -60.31 -28.06
N PHE A 535 4.12 -60.13 -28.15
CA PHE A 535 4.74 -58.81 -28.17
C PHE A 535 4.22 -57.96 -29.33
N LYS A 536 4.17 -58.49 -30.57
CA LYS A 536 3.63 -57.79 -31.74
C LYS A 536 2.19 -57.32 -31.53
N SER A 537 1.37 -58.09 -30.82
CA SER A 537 -0.01 -57.71 -30.51
C SER A 537 -0.14 -56.46 -29.62
N THR A 538 0.91 -56.10 -28.86
CA THR A 538 0.95 -54.89 -28.03
C THR A 538 1.37 -53.62 -28.80
N LEU A 539 2.01 -53.76 -29.97
CA LEU A 539 2.52 -52.63 -30.75
C LEU A 539 1.45 -51.61 -31.18
N PRO A 540 0.21 -51.99 -31.57
CA PRO A 540 -0.82 -51.02 -31.89
C PRO A 540 -1.22 -50.14 -30.70
N GLU A 541 -1.27 -50.71 -29.49
CA GLU A 541 -1.55 -49.94 -28.27
C GLU A 541 -0.38 -49.05 -27.89
N ALA A 542 0.86 -49.54 -28.01
CA ALA A 542 2.06 -48.74 -27.82
C ALA A 542 2.14 -47.56 -28.82
N ASN A 543 1.71 -47.74 -30.08
CA ASN A 543 1.65 -46.63 -31.03
C ASN A 543 0.57 -45.60 -30.65
N LYS A 544 -0.58 -46.01 -30.12
CA LYS A 544 -1.58 -45.08 -29.60
C LYS A 544 -1.02 -44.25 -28.43
N GLU A 545 -0.24 -44.88 -27.56
CA GLU A 545 0.43 -44.18 -26.45
C GLU A 545 1.44 -43.15 -26.99
N ARG A 546 2.25 -43.53 -27.99
CA ARG A 546 3.15 -42.61 -28.70
C ARG A 546 2.41 -41.40 -29.28
N GLU A 547 1.34 -41.64 -30.02
CA GLU A 547 0.52 -40.59 -30.64
C GLU A 547 -0.08 -39.65 -29.59
N ALA A 548 -0.54 -40.19 -28.46
CA ALA A 548 -1.06 -39.39 -27.36
C ALA A 548 0.03 -38.55 -26.66
N ILE A 549 1.25 -39.08 -26.49
CA ILE A 549 2.40 -38.33 -25.97
C ILE A 549 2.78 -37.19 -26.94
N GLN A 550 2.81 -37.47 -28.25
CA GLN A 550 3.08 -36.45 -29.28
C GLN A 550 1.99 -35.37 -29.33
N ALA A 551 0.73 -35.74 -29.14
CA ALA A 551 -0.40 -34.82 -29.12
C ALA A 551 -0.29 -33.80 -27.96
N ILE A 552 0.22 -34.21 -26.79
CA ILE A 552 0.46 -33.29 -25.67
C ILE A 552 1.46 -32.19 -26.08
N GLN A 553 2.58 -32.57 -26.69
CA GLN A 553 3.58 -31.61 -27.16
C GLN A 553 3.01 -30.69 -28.26
N ALA A 554 2.19 -31.23 -29.18
CA ALA A 554 1.53 -30.45 -30.21
C ALA A 554 0.57 -29.43 -29.63
N GLU A 555 -0.19 -29.78 -28.58
CA GLU A 555 -1.09 -28.84 -27.89
C GLU A 555 -0.31 -27.74 -27.18
N VAL A 556 0.83 -28.05 -26.53
CA VAL A 556 1.73 -27.03 -25.96
C VAL A 556 2.19 -26.02 -27.03
N GLN A 557 2.65 -26.52 -28.18
CA GLN A 557 3.08 -25.65 -29.28
C GLN A 557 1.93 -24.80 -29.82
N LYS A 558 0.72 -25.36 -29.92
CA LYS A 558 -0.48 -24.67 -30.38
C LYS A 558 -0.92 -23.57 -29.41
N ILE A 559 -0.93 -23.83 -28.09
CA ILE A 559 -1.24 -22.82 -27.07
C ILE A 559 -0.21 -21.68 -27.15
N ALA A 560 1.08 -22.01 -27.28
CA ALA A 560 2.12 -21.00 -27.39
C ALA A 560 1.98 -20.14 -28.66
N GLN A 561 1.76 -20.76 -29.82
CA GLN A 561 1.61 -20.06 -31.10
C GLN A 561 0.37 -19.16 -31.13
N TYR A 562 -0.79 -19.68 -30.67
CA TYR A 562 -2.05 -18.93 -30.70
C TYR A 562 -2.00 -17.69 -29.81
N ASN A 563 -1.27 -17.75 -28.69
CA ASN A 563 -1.18 -16.67 -27.72
C ASN A 563 0.09 -15.83 -27.85
N GLY A 564 0.96 -16.09 -28.83
CA GLY A 564 2.21 -15.35 -29.05
C GLY A 564 3.26 -15.54 -27.93
N ILE A 565 3.14 -16.61 -27.13
CA ILE A 565 4.06 -16.90 -26.02
C ILE A 565 5.34 -17.50 -26.58
N LYS A 566 6.48 -16.92 -26.19
CA LYS A 566 7.80 -17.51 -26.49
C LYS A 566 8.11 -18.61 -25.48
N LEU A 567 7.99 -19.87 -25.90
CA LEU A 567 8.41 -21.01 -25.09
C LEU A 567 9.91 -20.94 -24.79
N ALA A 568 10.27 -20.91 -23.51
CA ALA A 568 11.65 -20.90 -23.06
C ALA A 568 12.24 -22.32 -23.12
N GLY A 569 12.72 -22.73 -24.29
CA GLY A 569 13.47 -23.98 -24.46
C GLY A 569 12.64 -25.27 -24.40
N ASN A 570 13.32 -26.38 -24.14
CA ASN A 570 12.71 -27.72 -24.06
C ASN A 570 11.96 -27.91 -22.74
N ASN A 571 11.11 -28.94 -22.67
CA ASN A 571 10.38 -29.33 -21.48
C ASN A 571 11.30 -29.41 -20.24
N PRO A 572 11.03 -28.68 -19.15
CA PRO A 572 11.92 -28.60 -17.98
C PRO A 572 11.92 -29.88 -17.12
N TYR A 573 10.94 -30.77 -17.29
CA TYR A 573 10.76 -31.96 -16.45
C TYR A 573 11.40 -33.23 -17.01
N THR A 574 11.87 -33.22 -18.26
CA THR A 574 12.48 -34.39 -18.90
C THR A 574 13.48 -34.00 -19.97
N SER A 575 14.53 -34.81 -20.13
CA SER A 575 15.48 -34.71 -21.24
C SER A 575 14.98 -35.44 -22.50
N ILE A 576 13.90 -36.23 -22.40
CA ILE A 576 13.35 -37.00 -23.51
C ILE A 576 12.59 -36.04 -24.43
N THR A 577 13.00 -35.96 -25.68
CA THR A 577 12.34 -35.13 -26.69
C THR A 577 11.36 -35.95 -27.53
N PRO A 578 10.33 -35.33 -28.11
CA PRO A 578 9.43 -36.00 -29.05
C PRO A 578 10.17 -36.64 -30.23
N GLN A 579 11.23 -35.99 -30.74
CA GLN A 579 12.05 -36.54 -31.81
C GLN A 579 12.84 -37.79 -31.37
N SER A 580 13.29 -37.82 -30.11
CA SER A 580 13.97 -38.99 -29.53
C SER A 580 13.01 -40.19 -29.43
N ILE A 581 11.76 -39.94 -29.03
CA ILE A 581 10.70 -40.96 -28.97
C ILE A 581 10.45 -41.54 -30.35
N ASP A 582 10.24 -40.71 -31.38
CA ASP A 582 10.01 -41.20 -32.74
C ASP A 582 11.21 -41.98 -33.29
N SER A 583 12.43 -41.51 -33.02
CA SER A 583 13.66 -42.19 -33.45
C SER A 583 13.81 -43.59 -32.80
N LYS A 584 13.43 -43.74 -31.52
CA LYS A 584 13.44 -45.05 -30.84
C LYS A 584 12.31 -45.95 -31.33
N TRP A 585 11.12 -45.40 -31.54
CA TRP A 585 9.98 -46.12 -32.10
C TRP A 585 10.30 -46.70 -33.48
N GLU A 586 10.94 -45.93 -34.36
CA GLU A 586 11.38 -46.41 -35.68
C GLU A 586 12.41 -47.55 -35.58
N LYS A 587 13.30 -47.52 -34.59
CA LYS A 587 14.24 -48.63 -34.34
C LYS A 587 13.50 -49.89 -33.91
N VAL A 588 12.56 -49.80 -32.97
CA VAL A 588 11.71 -50.93 -32.56
C VAL A 588 10.97 -51.51 -33.77
N GLN A 589 10.31 -50.66 -34.56
CA GLN A 589 9.61 -51.06 -35.79
C GLN A 589 10.52 -51.78 -36.80
N LYS A 590 11.79 -51.38 -36.89
CA LYS A 590 12.78 -52.03 -37.77
C LYS A 590 13.28 -53.37 -37.23
N LEU A 591 13.39 -53.52 -35.91
CA LEU A 591 13.87 -54.75 -35.26
C LEU A 591 12.84 -55.88 -35.29
N VAL A 592 11.54 -55.55 -35.23
CA VAL A 592 10.45 -56.55 -35.29
C VAL A 592 10.57 -57.51 -36.48
N PRO A 593 10.61 -57.05 -37.75
CA PRO A 593 10.72 -57.97 -38.89
C PRO A 593 12.06 -58.71 -38.94
N GLN A 594 13.13 -58.16 -38.37
CA GLN A 594 14.42 -58.85 -38.26
C GLN A 594 14.34 -60.01 -37.27
N ARG A 595 13.63 -59.81 -36.16
CA ARG A 595 13.39 -60.84 -35.15
C ARG A 595 12.50 -61.96 -35.70
N ASP A 596 11.44 -61.61 -36.42
CA ASP A 596 10.58 -62.56 -37.15
C ASP A 596 11.41 -63.47 -38.06
N GLN A 597 12.30 -62.87 -38.87
CA GLN A 597 13.17 -63.62 -39.77
C GLN A 597 14.11 -64.56 -39.01
N ALA A 598 14.79 -64.07 -37.97
CA ALA A 598 15.73 -64.88 -37.19
C ALA A 598 15.05 -66.08 -36.51
N LEU A 599 13.84 -65.87 -35.96
CA LEU A 599 13.06 -66.94 -35.35
C LEU A 599 12.59 -67.98 -36.39
N GLN A 600 12.23 -67.53 -37.61
CA GLN A 600 11.80 -68.43 -38.68
C GLN A 600 12.96 -69.25 -39.26
N GLU A 601 14.14 -68.65 -39.42
CA GLU A 601 15.37 -69.35 -39.82
C GLU A 601 15.72 -70.43 -38.79
N GLU A 602 15.63 -70.11 -37.51
CA GLU A 602 15.84 -71.07 -36.43
C GLU A 602 14.83 -72.22 -36.45
N LEU A 603 13.54 -71.91 -36.60
CA LEU A 603 12.49 -72.92 -36.69
C LEU A 603 12.75 -73.89 -37.85
N THR A 604 13.15 -73.35 -39.00
CA THR A 604 13.52 -74.15 -40.18
C THR A 604 14.71 -75.06 -39.89
N ARG A 605 15.73 -74.54 -39.18
CA ARG A 605 16.88 -75.34 -38.72
C ARG A 605 16.45 -76.46 -37.79
N GLN A 606 15.61 -76.19 -36.78
CA GLN A 606 15.12 -77.20 -35.84
C GLN A 606 14.24 -78.26 -36.52
N GLN A 607 13.43 -77.87 -37.51
CA GLN A 607 12.66 -78.81 -38.34
C GLN A 607 13.57 -79.72 -39.17
N SER A 608 14.63 -79.16 -39.78
CA SER A 608 15.65 -79.94 -40.48
C SER A 608 16.36 -80.91 -39.52
N ASN A 609 16.70 -80.46 -38.32
CA ASN A 609 17.32 -81.29 -37.30
C ASN A 609 16.42 -82.45 -36.85
N ASP A 610 15.12 -82.21 -36.61
CA ASP A 610 14.16 -83.29 -36.30
C ASP A 610 13.99 -84.27 -37.48
N HIS A 611 14.04 -83.78 -38.72
CA HIS A 611 14.00 -84.62 -39.92
C HIS A 611 15.21 -85.56 -39.98
N LEU A 612 16.43 -85.04 -39.77
CA LEU A 612 17.65 -85.85 -39.73
C LEU A 612 17.58 -86.91 -38.62
N ARG A 613 17.13 -86.54 -37.41
CA ARG A 613 16.92 -87.50 -36.30
C ARG A 613 15.98 -88.64 -36.72
N ARG A 614 14.85 -88.33 -37.37
CA ARG A 614 13.90 -89.34 -37.85
C ARG A 614 14.49 -90.20 -38.97
N GLN A 615 15.21 -89.61 -39.90
CA GLN A 615 15.83 -90.32 -41.03
C GLN A 615 16.81 -91.38 -40.54
N PHE A 616 17.73 -90.99 -39.65
CA PHE A 616 18.65 -91.92 -39.01
C PHE A 616 17.89 -92.99 -38.21
N ALA A 617 16.93 -92.59 -37.39
CA ALA A 617 16.17 -93.52 -36.55
C ALA A 617 15.40 -94.57 -37.37
N ASN A 618 14.75 -94.16 -38.47
CA ASN A 618 14.00 -95.06 -39.34
C ASN A 618 14.91 -96.15 -39.94
N GLN A 619 16.14 -95.80 -40.32
CA GLN A 619 17.09 -96.77 -40.86
C GLN A 619 17.72 -97.62 -39.74
N ALA A 620 18.14 -97.00 -38.64
CA ALA A 620 18.71 -97.67 -37.48
C ALA A 620 17.76 -98.74 -36.88
N ASN A 621 16.46 -98.42 -36.79
CA ASN A 621 15.44 -99.31 -36.27
C ASN A 621 15.14 -100.51 -37.19
N ILE A 622 15.55 -100.47 -38.46
CA ILE A 622 15.47 -101.61 -39.39
C ILE A 622 16.78 -102.41 -39.34
N ILE A 623 17.91 -101.71 -39.39
CA ILE A 623 19.24 -102.30 -39.47
C ILE A 623 19.58 -103.06 -38.18
N GLY A 624 19.30 -102.49 -37.00
CA GLY A 624 19.61 -103.12 -35.71
C GLY A 624 19.01 -104.53 -35.59
N PRO A 625 17.68 -104.70 -35.75
CA PRO A 625 17.04 -106.02 -35.77
C PRO A 625 17.53 -106.91 -36.91
N TRP A 626 17.84 -106.37 -38.08
CA TRP A 626 18.36 -107.16 -39.21
C TRP A 626 19.72 -107.81 -38.87
N ILE A 627 20.63 -107.05 -38.25
CA ILE A 627 21.94 -107.56 -37.79
C ILE A 627 21.73 -108.67 -36.77
N GLN A 628 20.85 -108.45 -35.78
CA GLN A 628 20.53 -109.43 -34.76
C GLN A 628 19.97 -110.72 -35.34
N ASN A 629 18.99 -110.63 -36.24
CA ASN A 629 18.39 -111.79 -36.90
C ASN A 629 19.42 -112.58 -37.73
N LYS A 630 20.30 -111.88 -38.48
CA LYS A 630 21.35 -112.53 -39.26
C LYS A 630 22.41 -113.21 -38.38
N MET A 631 22.78 -112.60 -37.27
CA MET A 631 23.63 -113.25 -36.25
C MET A 631 22.99 -114.54 -35.73
N GLU A 632 21.70 -114.53 -35.41
CA GLU A 632 20.96 -115.72 -34.94
C GLU A 632 20.85 -116.82 -36.03
N GLU A 633 20.63 -116.45 -37.30
CA GLU A 633 20.59 -117.39 -38.42
C GLU A 633 21.94 -118.08 -38.66
N ILE A 634 23.05 -117.35 -38.59
CA ILE A 634 24.40 -117.93 -38.70
C ILE A 634 24.65 -118.89 -37.53
N GLY A 635 24.27 -118.48 -36.31
CA GLY A 635 24.37 -119.33 -35.13
C GLY A 635 23.57 -120.63 -35.26
N ARG A 636 22.41 -120.60 -35.93
CA ARG A 636 21.60 -121.81 -36.18
C ARG A 636 22.26 -122.80 -37.15
N ILE A 637 22.98 -122.35 -38.19
CA ILE A 637 23.66 -123.28 -39.12
C ILE A 637 24.70 -124.12 -38.38
N SER A 638 25.43 -123.52 -37.44
CA SER A 638 26.39 -124.24 -36.60
C SER A 638 25.74 -125.29 -35.68
N ILE A 639 24.44 -125.16 -35.37
CA ILE A 639 23.74 -125.97 -34.35
C ILE A 639 22.77 -126.99 -34.96
N GLU A 640 22.04 -126.64 -36.03
CA GLU A 640 20.89 -127.42 -36.54
C GLU A 640 21.24 -128.42 -37.65
N MET A 641 22.51 -128.54 -38.04
CA MET A 641 23.16 -129.64 -38.80
C MET A 641 22.25 -130.51 -39.72
N ASN A 642 21.49 -129.88 -40.61
CA ASN A 642 20.78 -130.56 -41.69
C ASN A 642 21.50 -130.27 -43.02
N GLY A 643 22.04 -131.31 -43.65
CA GLY A 643 22.73 -131.23 -44.94
C GLY A 643 24.21 -131.59 -44.87
N THR A 644 24.84 -131.72 -46.04
CA THR A 644 26.28 -131.98 -46.17
C THR A 644 27.10 -130.75 -45.76
N LEU A 645 28.40 -130.91 -45.50
CA LEU A 645 29.30 -129.78 -45.24
C LEU A 645 29.30 -128.80 -46.43
N GLU A 646 29.15 -129.33 -47.64
CA GLU A 646 28.97 -128.56 -48.87
C GLU A 646 27.67 -127.73 -48.86
N ASP A 647 26.55 -128.29 -48.38
CA ASP A 647 25.29 -127.56 -48.26
C ASP A 647 25.38 -126.45 -47.22
N GLN A 648 26.00 -126.73 -46.06
CA GLN A 648 26.21 -125.74 -44.99
C GLN A 648 27.13 -124.61 -45.46
N LEU A 649 28.23 -124.93 -46.15
CA LEU A 649 29.11 -123.94 -46.76
C LEU A 649 28.36 -123.11 -47.81
N THR A 650 27.52 -123.75 -48.62
CA THR A 650 26.69 -123.06 -49.63
C THR A 650 25.73 -122.07 -48.97
N HIS A 651 25.06 -122.46 -47.88
CA HIS A 651 24.19 -121.57 -47.11
C HIS A 651 24.95 -120.42 -46.44
N LEU A 652 26.13 -120.67 -45.88
CA LEU A 652 26.96 -119.62 -45.29
C LEU A 652 27.48 -118.66 -46.35
N ARG A 653 27.88 -119.14 -47.54
CA ARG A 653 28.25 -118.30 -48.68
C ARG A 653 27.06 -117.47 -49.20
N GLN A 654 25.84 -118.01 -49.16
CA GLN A 654 24.62 -117.24 -49.45
C GLN A 654 24.37 -116.13 -48.41
N TYR A 655 24.59 -116.41 -47.12
CA TYR A 655 24.48 -115.39 -46.08
C TYR A 655 25.57 -114.34 -46.15
N GLU A 656 26.82 -114.73 -46.43
CA GLU A 656 27.92 -113.80 -46.71
C GLU A 656 27.57 -112.88 -47.88
N GLN A 657 27.06 -113.42 -48.99
CA GLN A 657 26.58 -112.63 -50.13
C GLN A 657 25.44 -111.69 -49.73
N SER A 658 24.46 -112.17 -48.95
CA SER A 658 23.37 -111.33 -48.43
C SER A 658 23.87 -110.19 -47.53
N ILE A 659 24.94 -110.42 -46.74
CA ILE A 659 25.57 -109.40 -45.90
C ILE A 659 26.31 -108.38 -46.78
N ILE A 660 27.04 -108.83 -47.80
CA ILE A 660 27.72 -107.95 -48.75
C ILE A 660 26.70 -107.06 -49.50
N GLU A 661 25.59 -107.63 -49.93
CA GLU A 661 24.50 -106.90 -50.60
C GLU A 661 23.81 -105.89 -49.68
N TYR A 662 23.82 -106.13 -48.36
CA TYR A 662 23.23 -105.22 -47.38
C TYR A 662 24.17 -104.09 -46.92
N LYS A 663 25.49 -104.20 -47.20
CA LYS A 663 26.51 -103.21 -46.83
C LYS A 663 26.18 -101.76 -47.22
N PRO A 664 25.62 -101.45 -48.42
CA PRO A 664 25.26 -100.08 -48.77
C PRO A 664 24.25 -99.42 -47.82
N ASN A 665 23.41 -100.21 -47.13
CA ASN A 665 22.47 -99.68 -46.14
C ASN A 665 23.19 -99.18 -44.88
N ILE A 666 24.28 -99.83 -44.47
CA ILE A 666 25.14 -99.38 -43.36
C ILE A 666 25.89 -98.10 -43.74
N GLU A 667 26.43 -98.06 -44.96
CA GLU A 667 27.13 -96.87 -45.47
C GLU A 667 26.18 -95.66 -45.58
N LYS A 668 24.92 -95.91 -46.00
CA LYS A 668 23.88 -94.87 -46.00
C LYS A 668 23.57 -94.37 -44.58
N LEU A 669 23.44 -95.27 -43.61
CA LEU A 669 23.20 -94.89 -42.22
C LEU A 669 24.38 -94.11 -41.62
N GLU A 670 25.61 -94.45 -42.00
CA GLU A 670 26.83 -93.71 -41.63
C GLU A 670 26.80 -92.29 -42.20
N GLY A 671 26.37 -92.12 -43.45
CA GLY A 671 26.14 -90.80 -44.05
C GLY A 671 25.07 -89.99 -43.32
N ASP A 672 23.95 -90.62 -42.94
CA ASP A 672 22.90 -89.96 -42.13
C ASP A 672 23.42 -89.55 -40.74
N HIS A 673 24.30 -90.36 -40.13
CA HIS A 673 24.94 -90.02 -38.86
C HIS A 673 25.92 -88.84 -38.99
N GLN A 674 26.69 -88.79 -40.07
CA GLN A 674 27.60 -87.68 -40.34
C GLN A 674 26.83 -86.36 -40.46
N LEU A 675 25.71 -86.34 -41.19
CA LEU A 675 24.85 -85.15 -41.32
C LEU A 675 24.30 -84.68 -39.96
N ILE A 676 23.93 -85.62 -39.08
CA ILE A 676 23.50 -85.32 -37.71
C ILE A 676 24.63 -84.67 -36.89
N GLN A 677 25.86 -85.17 -36.99
CA GLN A 677 27.02 -84.63 -36.29
C GLN A 677 27.42 -83.25 -36.81
N GLU A 678 27.43 -83.04 -38.14
CA GLU A 678 27.69 -81.74 -38.77
C GLU A 678 26.62 -80.70 -38.40
N ALA A 679 25.37 -81.15 -38.17
CA ALA A 679 24.29 -80.32 -37.64
C ALA A 679 24.35 -80.12 -36.10
N LEU A 680 25.39 -80.63 -35.42
CA LEU A 680 25.60 -80.55 -33.96
C LEU A 680 24.48 -81.17 -33.12
N ILE A 681 23.87 -82.24 -33.63
CA ILE A 681 22.81 -82.98 -32.95
C ILE A 681 23.42 -84.21 -32.27
N PHE A 682 23.27 -84.33 -30.95
CA PHE A 682 23.85 -85.43 -30.17
C PHE A 682 22.80 -86.36 -29.54
N ASP A 683 21.52 -86.01 -29.65
CA ASP A 683 20.41 -86.76 -29.11
C ASP A 683 19.46 -87.24 -30.21
N ASN A 684 18.92 -88.45 -30.05
CA ASN A 684 17.88 -88.96 -30.94
C ASN A 684 16.82 -89.73 -30.16
N LYS A 685 15.68 -89.08 -29.91
CA LYS A 685 14.54 -89.66 -29.19
C LYS A 685 13.75 -90.72 -29.98
N TYR A 686 14.03 -90.89 -31.27
CA TYR A 686 13.25 -91.77 -32.16
C TYR A 686 13.83 -93.19 -32.29
N THR A 687 15.01 -93.46 -31.73
CA THR A 687 15.65 -94.77 -31.76
C THR A 687 16.46 -95.01 -30.49
N PRO A 688 16.45 -96.23 -29.94
CA PRO A 688 17.38 -96.62 -28.88
C PRO A 688 18.78 -96.97 -29.43
N TYR A 689 18.92 -97.18 -30.74
CA TYR A 689 20.19 -97.53 -31.37
C TYR A 689 21.02 -96.28 -31.65
N THR A 690 22.26 -96.27 -31.18
CA THR A 690 23.28 -95.29 -31.61
C THR A 690 24.11 -95.89 -32.74
N MET A 691 24.80 -95.03 -33.51
CA MET A 691 25.65 -95.51 -34.61
C MET A 691 26.71 -96.48 -34.10
N GLU A 692 27.26 -96.24 -32.91
CA GLU A 692 28.25 -97.11 -32.29
C GLU A 692 27.72 -98.52 -32.02
N HIS A 693 26.49 -98.65 -31.51
CA HIS A 693 25.86 -99.97 -31.32
C HIS A 693 25.75 -100.75 -32.64
N LEU A 694 25.45 -100.05 -33.74
CA LEU A 694 25.24 -100.67 -35.05
C LEU A 694 26.56 -101.01 -35.75
N ARG A 695 27.61 -100.18 -35.60
CA ARG A 695 28.97 -100.49 -36.10
C ARG A 695 29.51 -101.76 -35.45
N VAL A 696 29.49 -101.82 -34.12
CA VAL A 696 29.96 -103.01 -33.37
C VAL A 696 29.16 -104.25 -33.77
N GLY A 697 27.83 -104.13 -33.86
CA GLY A 697 26.97 -105.24 -34.30
C GLY A 697 27.32 -105.74 -35.71
N TRP A 698 27.57 -104.82 -36.65
CA TRP A 698 27.91 -105.15 -38.04
C TRP A 698 29.30 -105.78 -38.18
N GLU A 699 30.31 -105.22 -37.51
CA GLU A 699 31.67 -105.76 -37.51
C GLU A 699 31.73 -107.16 -36.88
N GLN A 700 30.97 -107.35 -35.80
CA GLN A 700 30.84 -108.67 -35.17
C GLN A 700 30.16 -109.67 -36.11
N LEU A 701 29.14 -109.26 -36.86
CA LEU A 701 28.47 -110.10 -37.86
C LEU A 701 29.43 -110.55 -38.97
N LEU A 702 30.22 -109.62 -39.53
CA LEU A 702 31.23 -109.92 -40.55
C LEU A 702 32.29 -110.89 -40.03
N THR A 703 32.77 -110.67 -38.80
CA THR A 703 33.78 -111.55 -38.19
C THR A 703 33.20 -112.94 -37.90
N THR A 704 31.94 -113.02 -37.50
CA THR A 704 31.27 -114.29 -37.17
C THR A 704 31.05 -115.11 -38.43
N ILE A 705 30.52 -114.55 -39.52
CA ILE A 705 30.32 -115.29 -40.77
C ILE A 705 31.65 -115.79 -41.36
N ALA A 706 32.69 -114.96 -41.38
CA ALA A 706 34.00 -115.33 -41.91
C ALA A 706 34.64 -116.47 -41.12
N ARG A 707 34.52 -116.43 -39.79
CA ARG A 707 35.02 -117.49 -38.90
C ARG A 707 34.28 -118.81 -39.14
N THR A 708 32.94 -118.79 -39.16
CA THR A 708 32.13 -119.99 -39.37
C THR A 708 32.37 -120.60 -40.76
N ILE A 709 32.54 -119.79 -41.81
CA ILE A 709 32.92 -120.28 -43.15
C ILE A 709 34.27 -121.00 -43.10
N ASN A 710 35.29 -120.36 -42.54
CA ASN A 710 36.63 -120.94 -42.45
C ASN A 710 36.64 -122.24 -41.62
N GLU A 711 35.85 -122.30 -40.54
CA GLU A 711 35.68 -123.52 -39.74
C GLU A 711 35.10 -124.67 -40.57
N ILE A 712 34.08 -124.41 -41.42
CA ILE A 712 33.50 -125.43 -42.31
C ILE A 712 34.46 -125.82 -43.44
N GLU A 713 35.18 -124.86 -44.03
CA GLU A 713 36.16 -125.13 -45.10
C GLU A 713 37.31 -126.02 -44.62
N ASN A 714 37.85 -125.76 -43.43
CA ASN A 714 38.87 -126.62 -42.82
C ASN A 714 38.34 -128.04 -42.56
N GLN A 715 37.07 -128.17 -42.16
CA GLN A 715 36.45 -129.48 -41.98
C GLN A 715 36.35 -130.27 -43.30
N ILE A 716 36.03 -129.60 -44.42
CA ILE A 716 36.00 -130.23 -45.75
C ILE A 716 37.41 -130.67 -46.16
N LEU A 717 38.41 -129.81 -45.99
CA LEU A 717 39.79 -130.09 -46.40
C LEU A 717 40.41 -131.29 -45.65
N THR A 718 40.13 -131.40 -44.36
CA THR A 718 40.56 -132.56 -43.54
C THR A 718 39.97 -133.87 -44.04
N ARG A 719 38.66 -133.88 -44.35
CA ARG A 719 37.99 -135.06 -44.89
C ARG A 719 38.68 -135.53 -46.18
N ASP A 720 38.92 -134.60 -47.10
CA ASP A 720 39.44 -134.91 -48.43
C ASP A 720 40.91 -135.34 -48.42
N ALA A 721 41.76 -134.69 -47.62
CA ALA A 721 43.19 -135.01 -47.53
C ALA A 721 43.46 -136.41 -46.94
N LYS A 722 42.55 -136.90 -46.10
CA LYS A 722 42.69 -138.17 -45.37
C LYS A 722 41.92 -139.33 -45.99
N GLY A 723 41.23 -139.09 -47.12
CA GLY A 723 40.47 -140.12 -47.83
C GLY A 723 39.31 -140.71 -47.02
N ILE A 724 38.77 -139.97 -46.05
CA ILE A 724 37.69 -140.42 -45.17
C ILE A 724 36.36 -140.32 -45.95
N SER A 725 35.59 -141.41 -46.02
CA SER A 725 34.30 -141.37 -46.71
C SER A 725 33.28 -140.49 -45.98
N GLN A 726 32.30 -139.95 -46.69
CA GLN A 726 31.23 -139.14 -46.07
C GLN A 726 30.47 -139.90 -44.98
N GLU A 727 30.26 -141.21 -45.15
CA GLU A 727 29.62 -142.06 -44.15
C GLU A 727 30.50 -142.25 -42.91
N GLN A 728 31.82 -142.44 -43.09
CA GLN A 728 32.77 -142.57 -41.96
C GLN A 728 32.93 -141.25 -41.20
N LEU A 729 33.02 -140.12 -41.91
CA LEU A 729 33.08 -138.81 -41.26
C LEU A 729 31.78 -138.51 -40.51
N HIS A 730 30.63 -138.86 -41.09
CA HIS A 730 29.34 -138.74 -40.44
C HIS A 730 29.24 -139.63 -39.19
N GLU A 731 29.80 -140.84 -39.24
CA GLU A 731 29.84 -141.76 -38.11
C GLU A 731 30.76 -141.23 -36.99
N TYR A 732 31.98 -140.79 -37.32
CA TYR A 732 32.88 -140.15 -36.36
C TYR A 732 32.28 -138.90 -35.74
N ARG A 733 31.56 -138.09 -36.53
CA ARG A 733 30.91 -136.88 -36.06
C ARG A 733 29.66 -137.15 -35.23
N THR A 734 28.88 -138.17 -35.58
CA THR A 734 27.72 -138.60 -34.79
C THR A 734 28.17 -139.12 -33.44
N SER A 735 29.23 -139.92 -33.41
CA SER A 735 29.87 -140.37 -32.19
C SER A 735 30.43 -139.19 -31.39
N PHE A 736 31.15 -138.25 -32.02
CA PHE A 736 31.66 -137.07 -31.32
C PHE A 736 30.55 -136.19 -30.71
N ASN A 737 29.49 -135.91 -31.47
CA ASN A 737 28.35 -135.10 -31.01
C ASN A 737 27.50 -135.83 -29.96
N HIS A 738 27.48 -137.16 -29.94
CA HIS A 738 26.77 -137.92 -28.90
C HIS A 738 27.39 -137.67 -27.52
N PHE A 739 28.71 -137.51 -27.47
CA PHE A 739 29.45 -137.26 -26.23
C PHE A 739 29.67 -135.76 -25.95
N ASP A 740 29.68 -134.86 -26.95
CA ASP A 740 29.67 -133.39 -26.74
C ASP A 740 28.28 -132.87 -26.28
N LYS A 741 27.93 -133.13 -25.01
CA LYS A 741 26.66 -132.69 -24.41
C LYS A 741 26.50 -131.18 -24.33
N LYS A 742 27.61 -130.43 -24.30
CA LYS A 742 27.63 -128.97 -24.18
C LYS A 742 27.49 -128.26 -25.53
N ARG A 743 27.59 -129.01 -26.64
CA ARG A 743 27.56 -128.50 -28.02
C ARG A 743 28.54 -127.37 -28.24
N THR A 744 29.70 -127.48 -27.61
CA THR A 744 30.76 -126.46 -27.67
C THR A 744 31.72 -126.70 -28.83
N GLY A 745 31.58 -127.82 -29.56
CA GLY A 745 32.50 -128.23 -30.62
C GLY A 745 33.83 -128.79 -30.08
N MET A 746 33.87 -129.06 -28.78
CA MET A 746 35.04 -129.52 -28.03
C MET A 746 34.59 -130.54 -26.99
N MET A 747 35.34 -131.63 -26.85
CA MET A 747 35.04 -132.74 -25.95
C MET A 747 36.04 -132.75 -24.80
N ASP A 748 35.58 -132.91 -23.57
CA ASP A 748 36.51 -133.01 -22.43
C ASP A 748 37.19 -134.38 -22.35
N THR A 749 38.20 -134.48 -21.48
CA THR A 749 39.02 -135.70 -21.31
C THR A 749 38.22 -136.94 -20.99
N ASP A 750 37.15 -136.80 -20.19
CA ASP A 750 36.35 -137.93 -19.72
C ASP A 750 35.40 -138.42 -20.81
N ASP A 751 34.79 -137.49 -21.55
CA ASP A 751 33.94 -137.81 -22.70
C ASP A 751 34.76 -138.42 -23.86
N PHE A 752 35.98 -137.92 -24.09
CA PHE A 752 36.91 -138.48 -25.09
C PHE A 752 37.34 -139.91 -24.74
N ARG A 753 37.57 -140.17 -23.45
CA ARG A 753 37.87 -141.51 -22.96
C ARG A 753 36.70 -142.47 -23.19
N ALA A 754 35.47 -142.03 -22.94
CA ALA A 754 34.27 -142.82 -23.18
C ALA A 754 34.07 -143.13 -24.68
N LEU A 755 34.33 -142.15 -25.55
CA LEU A 755 34.27 -142.29 -27.00
C LEU A 755 35.23 -143.40 -27.50
N LEU A 756 36.51 -143.37 -27.09
CA LEU A 756 37.51 -144.37 -27.50
C LEU A 756 37.15 -145.80 -27.06
N ILE A 757 36.59 -145.96 -25.85
CA ILE A 757 36.07 -147.24 -25.36
C ILE A 757 34.91 -147.73 -26.25
N SER A 758 34.02 -146.83 -26.66
CA SER A 758 32.87 -147.18 -27.50
C SER A 758 33.25 -147.63 -28.91
N THR A 759 34.35 -147.09 -29.47
CA THR A 759 34.88 -147.44 -30.79
C THR A 759 35.70 -148.74 -30.83
N GLY A 760 35.81 -149.45 -29.70
CA GLY A 760 36.39 -150.80 -29.63
C GLY A 760 37.83 -150.89 -29.11
N ASN A 761 38.46 -149.76 -28.76
CA ASN A 761 39.83 -149.72 -28.25
C ASN A 761 39.83 -149.65 -26.71
N SER A 762 39.96 -150.80 -26.05
CA SER A 762 40.15 -150.89 -24.59
C SER A 762 41.62 -150.61 -24.24
N LEU A 763 41.93 -149.35 -23.92
CA LEU A 763 43.29 -148.87 -23.66
C LEU A 763 43.52 -148.64 -22.15
N GLY A 764 44.72 -148.97 -21.64
CA GLY A 764 45.12 -148.69 -20.26
C GLY A 764 45.45 -147.21 -20.01
N ASP A 765 45.47 -146.77 -18.74
CA ASP A 765 45.70 -145.34 -18.37
C ASP A 765 46.96 -144.72 -18.98
N ALA A 766 48.05 -145.48 -19.03
CA ALA A 766 49.32 -145.01 -19.59
C ALA A 766 49.24 -144.77 -21.10
N GLU A 767 48.41 -145.56 -21.80
CA GLU A 767 48.21 -145.47 -23.24
C GLU A 767 47.24 -144.34 -23.59
N PHE A 768 46.18 -144.18 -22.81
CA PHE A 768 45.27 -143.03 -22.94
C PHE A 768 45.98 -141.70 -22.70
N THR A 769 46.87 -141.62 -21.69
CA THR A 769 47.66 -140.41 -21.42
C THR A 769 48.57 -140.05 -22.59
N ARG A 770 49.17 -141.05 -23.24
CA ARG A 770 49.99 -140.85 -24.44
C ARG A 770 49.16 -140.36 -25.61
N ILE A 771 47.99 -140.96 -25.84
CA ILE A 771 47.06 -140.55 -26.89
C ILE A 771 46.59 -139.11 -26.66
N MET A 772 46.25 -138.76 -25.43
CA MET A 772 45.87 -137.39 -25.05
C MET A 772 46.98 -136.39 -25.37
N GLY A 773 48.25 -136.74 -25.15
CA GLY A 773 49.39 -135.90 -25.53
C GLY A 773 49.54 -135.68 -27.05
N ILE A 774 48.97 -136.57 -27.88
CA ILE A 774 48.97 -136.44 -29.35
C ILE A 774 47.78 -135.61 -29.85
N VAL A 775 46.59 -135.79 -29.24
CA VAL A 775 45.37 -135.06 -29.66
C VAL A 775 45.21 -133.70 -28.99
N ASP A 776 45.86 -133.47 -27.86
CA ASP A 776 45.84 -132.21 -27.11
C ASP A 776 47.28 -131.79 -26.73
N PRO A 777 48.14 -131.49 -27.73
CA PRO A 777 49.54 -131.13 -27.49
C PRO A 777 49.71 -129.81 -26.71
N ASN A 778 48.67 -128.97 -26.66
CA ASN A 778 48.61 -127.75 -25.87
C ASN A 778 48.03 -127.96 -24.45
N ASN A 779 47.67 -129.20 -24.10
CA ASN A 779 47.18 -129.60 -22.77
C ASN A 779 45.99 -128.76 -22.29
N SER A 780 45.10 -128.42 -23.22
CA SER A 780 43.90 -127.61 -22.99
C SER A 780 42.81 -128.35 -22.23
N GLY A 781 42.94 -129.67 -22.06
CA GLY A 781 41.97 -130.54 -21.41
C GLY A 781 40.73 -130.80 -22.27
N ALA A 782 40.75 -130.37 -23.54
CA ALA A 782 39.64 -130.52 -24.46
C ALA A 782 40.14 -130.96 -25.85
N VAL A 783 39.55 -132.03 -26.37
CA VAL A 783 39.83 -132.56 -27.70
C VAL A 783 38.88 -131.92 -28.69
N THR A 784 39.43 -131.22 -29.68
CA THR A 784 38.65 -130.70 -30.80
C THR A 784 38.25 -131.84 -31.74
N PHE A 785 37.15 -131.68 -32.47
CA PHE A 785 36.74 -132.67 -33.46
C PHE A 785 37.83 -132.95 -34.50
N GLN A 786 38.61 -131.93 -34.86
CA GLN A 786 39.73 -132.04 -35.78
C GLN A 786 40.84 -132.95 -35.24
N ALA A 787 41.27 -132.73 -33.99
CA ALA A 787 42.29 -133.56 -33.36
C ALA A 787 41.85 -135.01 -33.19
N PHE A 788 40.56 -135.24 -32.91
CA PHE A 788 39.98 -136.59 -32.85
C PHE A 788 40.08 -137.33 -34.20
N ILE A 789 39.70 -136.67 -35.30
CA ILE A 789 39.83 -137.24 -36.65
C ILE A 789 41.30 -137.53 -36.98
N ASP A 790 42.20 -136.63 -36.59
CA ASP A 790 43.62 -136.80 -36.87
C ASP A 790 44.22 -138.04 -36.21
N PHE A 791 43.78 -138.34 -35.00
CA PHE A 791 44.17 -139.55 -34.28
C PHE A 791 43.61 -140.83 -34.92
N MET A 792 42.30 -140.89 -35.17
CA MET A 792 41.65 -142.09 -35.74
C MET A 792 42.22 -142.47 -37.11
N SER A 793 42.73 -141.50 -37.87
CA SER A 793 43.34 -141.72 -39.19
C SER A 793 44.78 -142.25 -39.19
N ARG A 794 45.52 -142.17 -38.07
CA ARG A 794 46.96 -142.50 -38.00
C ARG A 794 47.28 -143.97 -37.72
N GLU A 795 46.36 -144.76 -37.14
CA GLU A 795 46.62 -146.18 -36.81
C GLU A 795 46.64 -147.13 -38.02
N THR A 796 46.38 -146.65 -39.25
CA THR A 796 46.12 -147.53 -40.42
C THR A 796 47.21 -147.54 -41.51
N THR A 797 48.40 -146.95 -41.31
CA THR A 797 49.47 -146.87 -42.35
C THR A 797 50.90 -147.14 -41.83
N ASP A 798 51.65 -148.08 -42.44
CA ASP A 798 53.04 -148.50 -42.12
C ASP A 798 54.14 -147.56 -42.69
N THR A 799 55.30 -147.40 -41.99
CA THR A 799 56.48 -146.58 -42.40
C THR A 799 57.84 -147.27 -42.15
N ASP A 800 58.83 -147.13 -43.08
CA ASP A 800 60.20 -147.73 -43.04
C ASP A 800 61.17 -147.09 -42.02
N THR A 801 62.19 -147.84 -41.52
CA THR A 801 63.09 -147.46 -40.39
C THR A 801 64.58 -147.24 -40.75
N ALA A 802 65.31 -146.52 -39.87
CA ALA A 802 66.73 -146.15 -40.02
C ALA A 802 67.66 -147.34 -40.35
N ASP A 803 67.44 -148.49 -39.72
CA ASP A 803 68.30 -149.68 -39.84
C ASP A 803 68.27 -150.28 -41.25
N GLN A 804 67.12 -150.19 -41.94
CA GLN A 804 67.00 -150.67 -43.33
C GLN A 804 67.80 -149.81 -44.31
N VAL A 805 67.91 -148.51 -44.03
CA VAL A 805 68.69 -147.57 -44.85
C VAL A 805 70.20 -147.74 -44.59
N ILE A 806 70.61 -147.97 -43.34
CA ILE A 806 72.01 -148.30 -43.00
C ILE A 806 72.46 -149.59 -43.69
N ALA A 807 71.61 -150.62 -43.68
CA ALA A 807 71.92 -151.89 -44.34
C ALA A 807 72.12 -151.70 -45.86
N SER A 808 71.33 -150.82 -46.48
CA SER A 808 71.45 -150.49 -47.90
C SER A 808 72.78 -149.81 -48.22
N PHE A 809 73.21 -148.83 -47.42
CA PHE A 809 74.52 -148.17 -47.62
C PHE A 809 75.72 -149.09 -47.36
N LYS A 810 75.58 -150.07 -46.45
CA LYS A 810 76.64 -151.07 -46.20
C LYS A 810 76.92 -151.95 -47.42
N ILE A 811 75.87 -152.27 -48.19
CA ILE A 811 76.00 -152.99 -49.47
C ILE A 811 76.73 -152.11 -50.49
N LEU A 812 76.33 -150.84 -50.60
CA LEU A 812 76.95 -149.85 -51.49
C LEU A 812 78.45 -149.62 -51.20
N ALA A 813 78.87 -149.70 -49.93
CA ALA A 813 80.24 -149.53 -49.49
C ALA A 813 81.15 -150.78 -49.68
N GLY A 814 80.59 -151.90 -50.13
CA GLY A 814 81.31 -153.17 -50.26
C GLY A 814 81.77 -153.73 -48.91
N ASP A 815 80.86 -153.75 -47.93
CA ASP A 815 81.06 -154.21 -46.54
C ASP A 815 82.09 -153.40 -45.72
N LYS A 816 82.56 -152.27 -46.24
CA LYS A 816 83.38 -151.31 -45.49
C LYS A 816 82.48 -150.47 -44.58
N ASN A 817 83.00 -150.07 -43.43
CA ASN A 817 82.28 -149.19 -42.49
C ASN A 817 82.33 -147.71 -42.92
N TYR A 818 82.82 -147.42 -44.13
CA TYR A 818 82.87 -146.11 -44.73
C TYR A 818 82.58 -146.23 -46.22
N ILE A 819 82.07 -145.15 -46.82
CA ILE A 819 81.87 -145.04 -48.26
C ILE A 819 82.61 -143.82 -48.80
N THR A 820 83.14 -143.88 -50.01
CA THR A 820 83.86 -142.74 -50.61
C THR A 820 82.93 -141.90 -51.47
N ALA A 821 83.27 -140.62 -51.68
CA ALA A 821 82.53 -139.73 -52.57
C ALA A 821 82.45 -140.27 -54.01
N GLU A 822 83.51 -140.93 -54.49
CA GLU A 822 83.52 -141.61 -55.79
C GLU A 822 82.54 -142.80 -55.83
N GLU A 823 82.45 -143.61 -54.76
CA GLU A 823 81.50 -144.73 -54.66
C GLU A 823 80.05 -144.22 -54.66
N LEU A 824 79.74 -143.15 -53.91
CA LEU A 824 78.41 -142.52 -53.92
C LEU A 824 78.05 -141.96 -55.29
N ARG A 825 78.97 -141.25 -55.97
CA ARG A 825 78.75 -140.72 -57.33
C ARG A 825 78.60 -141.80 -58.39
N ARG A 826 79.18 -142.98 -58.17
CA ARG A 826 79.09 -144.10 -59.10
C ARG A 826 77.76 -144.84 -58.98
N GLU A 827 77.29 -145.05 -57.75
CA GLU A 827 76.15 -145.93 -57.48
C GLU A 827 74.82 -145.18 -57.27
N LEU A 828 74.85 -143.87 -56.98
CA LEU A 828 73.64 -143.04 -56.82
C LEU A 828 73.50 -141.98 -57.92
N PRO A 829 72.26 -141.53 -58.20
CA PRO A 829 72.01 -140.39 -59.07
C PRO A 829 72.79 -139.13 -58.61
N PRO A 830 73.21 -138.24 -59.53
CA PRO A 830 74.17 -137.18 -59.23
C PRO A 830 73.74 -136.21 -58.12
N ASP A 831 72.45 -135.89 -58.06
CA ASP A 831 71.83 -135.04 -57.05
C ASP A 831 71.83 -135.68 -55.66
N GLN A 832 71.54 -136.98 -55.59
CA GLN A 832 71.53 -137.74 -54.33
C GLN A 832 72.95 -138.02 -53.84
N ALA A 833 73.89 -138.30 -54.75
CA ALA A 833 75.28 -138.49 -54.44
C ALA A 833 75.89 -137.22 -53.82
N GLU A 834 75.68 -136.04 -54.44
CA GLU A 834 76.17 -134.77 -53.89
C GLU A 834 75.48 -134.41 -52.56
N TYR A 835 74.17 -134.70 -52.43
CA TYR A 835 73.46 -134.50 -51.17
C TYR A 835 74.04 -135.36 -50.04
N CYS A 836 74.31 -136.64 -50.28
CA CYS A 836 74.95 -137.53 -49.32
C CYS A 836 76.38 -137.07 -49.00
N ILE A 837 77.19 -136.67 -50.00
CA ILE A 837 78.56 -136.19 -49.77
C ILE A 837 78.59 -134.92 -48.92
N ALA A 838 77.66 -133.99 -49.13
CA ALA A 838 77.59 -132.74 -48.38
C ALA A 838 77.12 -132.94 -46.92
N ARG A 839 76.34 -134.00 -46.64
CA ARG A 839 75.69 -134.23 -45.35
C ARG A 839 76.35 -135.35 -44.52
N MET A 840 77.11 -136.25 -45.14
CA MET A 840 77.86 -137.29 -44.44
C MET A 840 79.14 -136.71 -43.84
N ALA A 841 79.42 -137.05 -42.59
CA ALA A 841 80.66 -136.65 -41.93
C ALA A 841 81.85 -137.46 -42.48
N PRO A 842 83.09 -136.93 -42.44
CA PRO A 842 84.28 -137.70 -42.77
C PRO A 842 84.46 -138.86 -41.78
N TYR A 843 84.80 -140.04 -42.27
CA TYR A 843 85.04 -141.21 -41.44
C TYR A 843 86.42 -141.15 -40.76
N ALA A 844 86.47 -141.30 -39.44
CA ALA A 844 87.67 -141.15 -38.62
C ALA A 844 88.18 -142.47 -37.98
N GLY A 845 87.81 -143.63 -38.55
CA GLY A 845 88.24 -144.95 -38.07
C GLY A 845 89.73 -145.25 -38.35
N PRO A 846 90.31 -146.26 -37.70
CA PRO A 846 91.73 -146.64 -37.87
C PRO A 846 92.10 -147.11 -39.29
N ASP A 847 91.10 -147.45 -40.11
CA ASP A 847 91.18 -147.81 -41.53
C ASP A 847 90.81 -146.67 -42.48
N ALA A 848 90.67 -145.44 -41.96
CA ALA A 848 90.28 -144.27 -42.76
C ALA A 848 91.30 -143.95 -43.86
N ILE A 849 90.80 -143.91 -45.09
CA ILE A 849 91.52 -143.42 -46.27
C ILE A 849 91.10 -141.98 -46.59
N PRO A 850 91.96 -141.19 -47.27
CA PRO A 850 91.59 -139.84 -47.69
C PRO A 850 90.31 -139.84 -48.53
N GLY A 851 89.26 -139.16 -48.06
CA GLY A 851 87.96 -139.06 -48.74
C GLY A 851 86.88 -140.07 -48.31
N ALA A 852 87.09 -140.80 -47.22
CA ALA A 852 86.08 -141.70 -46.62
C ALA A 852 84.99 -140.92 -45.86
N LEU A 853 83.72 -141.31 -46.02
CA LEU A 853 82.51 -140.73 -45.42
C LEU A 853 81.75 -141.77 -44.58
N ASP A 854 81.14 -141.32 -43.49
CA ASP A 854 80.36 -142.13 -42.56
C ASP A 854 78.86 -142.08 -42.89
N TYR A 855 78.35 -143.16 -43.48
CA TYR A 855 76.93 -143.28 -43.82
C TYR A 855 76.07 -143.76 -42.64
N MET A 856 76.67 -144.31 -41.57
CA MET A 856 75.92 -144.79 -40.41
C MET A 856 75.37 -143.62 -39.61
N SER A 857 76.21 -142.64 -39.27
CA SER A 857 75.76 -141.43 -38.58
C SER A 857 74.73 -140.63 -39.39
N PHE A 858 74.88 -140.58 -40.72
CA PHE A 858 73.91 -139.91 -41.59
C PHE A 858 72.53 -140.58 -41.60
N SER A 859 72.48 -141.92 -41.65
CA SER A 859 71.21 -142.65 -41.69
C SER A 859 70.47 -142.58 -40.34
N THR A 860 71.21 -142.63 -39.22
CA THR A 860 70.61 -142.42 -37.89
C THR A 860 70.14 -140.97 -37.71
N ALA A 861 70.79 -139.97 -38.31
CA ALA A 861 70.32 -138.59 -38.24
C ALA A 861 69.06 -138.32 -39.09
N LEU A 862 68.81 -139.12 -40.13
CA LEU A 862 67.62 -138.96 -40.98
C LEU A 862 66.34 -139.50 -40.34
N TYR A 863 66.46 -140.50 -39.47
CA TYR A 863 65.34 -141.23 -38.86
C TYR A 863 65.37 -141.25 -37.33
N GLY A 864 66.43 -140.74 -36.71
CA GLY A 864 66.57 -140.66 -35.26
C GLY A 864 65.76 -139.50 -34.70
N GLU A 865 64.85 -139.83 -33.77
CA GLU A 865 64.20 -138.91 -32.85
C GLU A 865 65.25 -137.99 -32.24
N SER A 866 65.22 -136.72 -32.67
CA SER A 866 65.98 -135.67 -32.03
C SER A 866 65.18 -135.27 -30.80
N ASP A 867 65.61 -135.74 -29.62
CA ASP A 867 65.14 -135.23 -28.33
C ASP A 867 65.27 -133.70 -28.31
N LEU A 868 64.13 -133.02 -28.48
CA LEU A 868 63.89 -131.62 -28.16
C LEU A 868 62.46 -131.44 -27.67
#